data_AF-A0A554XGC2-F1
#
_entry.id   AF-A0A554XGC2-F1
#
_cell.length_a   1.000
_cell.length_b   1.000
_cell.length_c   1.000
_cell.angle_alpha   90.00
_cell.angle_beta   90.00
_cell.angle_gamma   90.00
#
_symmetry.space_group_name_H-M   'P 1'
#
loop_
_entity.id
_entity.type
_entity.pdbx_description
1 polymer ?
#
loop_
_entity_poly.entity_id
_entity_poly.type
_entity_poly.pdbx_seq_one_letter_code
_entity_poly.pdbx_strand_id
1 'polypeptide(L)'
;MSSDVSPSPLSSAPRSTAGAVPSHGSIHTPSAWSLGVRALWRDWRAGELTVLMLAIVLAVAALAAVAFFADRLQAGLQRDARQLLGADVVLRSDHPLPPEYAQQARALGLAVVHHVTFPTMARADDADGGEVRLVSLKAVSAGYPLRGELRTSGDVADRVGQLGAGQPAPGQVWADAALLEALNLQLGQRLWLGERAFELTRVITLEPDRGAGFLTFAPRVLMALDDLPATGLVQPASRIQYRLAVAGDDAAVRRFETWAQARLQATAERGTHIESVESGRPELQQTLQRAEQFLRLVALLTALLAAVAVAVAARQYALRHLDGCALLRVLGLSQGRMAGAYVVSFGLAGVVAALVGVALGFAVHFVFVWWLADLLQASLPAAGWAPVALGLGVGLTLMAAFGLPPVLQLAQTPPLRVIRRDVGGVRAASALVWLGGAGGFVALLVAASRDLTLGGIAVGGFGAAVAVFAAVTWLALRLLRALVAESSAPRWLVLATRQLTARPGYAVVQVCSLAVGLLALLLLVLLRTDLIDSWRRATPPDAPNRFVINIQPDQASSFQAFLAEHGVQRFDWYPMVRGRLVALNGRPVRPEQFAGERAQRLVEREFNLSYSAELPAHNPVVAGRWQSGEAEAVSIEQGLAQTLGLRVGDTLTFDIAGVLHTARITSLRKVDWASMRVNFFALYPVARLADDVPYTHIAAFRAPAQAGFDRALLRRFPNVTNVDTSAALAQVQRVLEQVIRAVEFLFAFSVAAGVVVLLATVSATRTQREREYAVLRALGASAALLRRMQRAELAGVGALAGLLAAAAAAAVGWALARRVFEFDWQVSPWVPLAGAVAGALLALLAGWWSLRGVLRAPVVQTLRHAAE
;
A
#
# COMPACT_ATOMS: atom_id res chain seq x y z
N MET A 1 -31.88 -97.77 42.62
CA MET A 1 -32.78 -96.71 43.11
C MET A 1 -31.97 -95.75 43.96
N SER A 2 -32.15 -94.47 43.72
CA SER A 2 -31.62 -93.30 44.44
C SER A 2 -31.33 -93.51 45.94
N SER A 3 -30.12 -93.17 46.39
CA SER A 3 -29.81 -91.91 47.09
C SER A 3 -28.44 -92.01 47.80
N ASP A 4 -27.54 -91.11 47.41
CA ASP A 4 -26.20 -90.93 47.95
C ASP A 4 -26.21 -90.08 49.22
N VAL A 5 -25.58 -90.59 50.28
CA VAL A 5 -25.01 -89.81 51.38
C VAL A 5 -23.65 -90.44 51.71
N SER A 6 -22.58 -89.65 51.64
CA SER A 6 -21.24 -90.05 52.07
C SER A 6 -20.57 -88.91 52.84
N PRO A 7 -19.93 -89.18 53.99
CA PRO A 7 -19.07 -88.20 54.66
C PRO A 7 -17.57 -88.51 54.49
N SER A 8 -16.78 -87.43 54.28
CA SER A 8 -15.35 -87.22 54.62
C SER A 8 -14.28 -88.13 53.96
N PRO A 9 -13.05 -87.62 53.62
CA PRO A 9 -12.05 -87.29 54.65
C PRO A 9 -10.99 -86.19 54.35
N LEU A 10 -10.36 -85.75 55.44
CA LEU A 10 -8.93 -85.43 55.65
C LEU A 10 -8.24 -84.23 54.95
N SER A 11 -8.05 -83.22 55.80
CA SER A 11 -7.05 -82.13 55.84
C SER A 11 -5.65 -82.47 55.33
N SER A 12 -5.12 -81.60 54.46
CA SER A 12 -3.69 -81.46 54.16
C SER A 12 -3.23 -80.01 54.30
N ALA A 13 -2.15 -79.81 55.04
CA ALA A 13 -1.24 -78.67 55.04
C ALA A 13 0.20 -79.24 54.96
N PRO A 14 1.26 -78.50 54.54
CA PRO A 14 1.35 -77.04 54.37
C PRO A 14 1.85 -76.57 52.99
N ARG A 15 1.44 -75.35 52.58
CA ARG A 15 2.03 -74.62 51.45
C ARG A 15 3.15 -73.71 51.95
N SER A 16 4.31 -73.80 51.30
CA SER A 16 5.45 -72.93 51.51
C SER A 16 5.12 -71.47 51.19
N THR A 17 5.66 -70.58 52.03
CA THR A 17 5.68 -69.12 51.91
C THR A 17 6.19 -68.66 50.54
N ALA A 18 5.29 -68.29 49.64
CA ALA A 18 5.61 -67.46 48.49
C ALA A 18 5.58 -66.00 48.93
N GLY A 19 6.75 -65.35 48.89
CA GLY A 19 6.91 -63.94 49.21
C GLY A 19 5.97 -63.05 48.39
N ALA A 20 5.33 -62.11 49.07
CA ALA A 20 4.55 -61.05 48.45
C ALA A 20 5.46 -60.26 47.48
N VAL A 21 5.12 -60.31 46.19
CA VAL A 21 5.67 -59.38 45.19
C VAL A 21 5.17 -57.98 45.58
N PRO A 22 6.05 -57.01 45.86
CA PRO A 22 5.61 -55.64 46.11
C PRO A 22 4.94 -55.12 44.84
N SER A 23 3.70 -54.64 44.97
CA SER A 23 2.99 -53.93 43.92
C SER A 23 3.87 -52.80 43.39
N HIS A 24 4.34 -52.92 42.15
CA HIS A 24 5.06 -51.86 41.47
C HIS A 24 4.21 -50.59 41.53
N GLY A 25 4.71 -49.58 42.25
CA GLY A 25 4.14 -48.24 42.26
C GLY A 25 3.91 -47.79 40.81
N SER A 26 2.71 -47.27 40.53
CA SER A 26 2.34 -46.76 39.23
C SER A 26 3.41 -45.76 38.77
N ILE A 27 4.22 -46.16 37.78
CA ILE A 27 5.17 -45.26 37.13
C ILE A 27 4.31 -44.21 36.42
N HIS A 28 4.11 -43.06 37.07
CA HIS A 28 3.41 -41.94 36.48
C HIS A 28 4.24 -41.43 35.31
N THR A 29 3.91 -41.87 34.10
CA THR A 29 4.54 -41.34 32.90
C THR A 29 4.27 -39.84 32.83
N PRO A 30 5.30 -38.99 32.72
CA PRO A 30 5.13 -37.53 32.77
C PRO A 30 4.23 -37.04 31.64
N SER A 31 3.38 -36.05 31.93
CA SER A 31 2.45 -35.47 30.96
C SER A 31 3.20 -34.78 29.83
N ALA A 32 2.62 -34.79 28.62
CA ALA A 32 3.18 -34.10 27.45
C ALA A 32 3.43 -32.60 27.71
N TRP A 33 2.55 -31.97 28.50
CA TRP A 33 2.73 -30.59 28.96
C TRP A 33 4.00 -30.40 29.79
N SER A 34 4.18 -31.22 30.84
CA SER A 34 5.35 -31.12 31.72
C SER A 34 6.67 -31.40 30.99
N LEU A 35 6.66 -32.36 30.06
CA LEU A 35 7.81 -32.66 29.21
C LEU A 35 8.11 -31.51 28.25
N GLY A 36 7.09 -30.96 27.60
CA GLY A 36 7.24 -29.86 26.64
C GLY A 36 7.80 -28.60 27.27
N VAL A 37 7.29 -28.19 28.44
CA VAL A 37 7.79 -27.02 29.17
C VAL A 37 9.23 -27.20 29.63
N ARG A 38 9.60 -28.38 30.14
CA ARG A 38 10.99 -28.67 30.54
C ARG A 38 11.93 -28.69 29.34
N ALA A 39 11.51 -29.28 28.23
CA ALA A 39 12.26 -29.29 26.99
C ALA A 39 12.53 -27.85 26.52
N LEU A 40 11.47 -27.02 26.42
CA LEU A 40 11.58 -25.61 26.07
C LEU A 40 12.62 -24.87 26.92
N TRP A 41 12.54 -25.02 28.26
CA TRP A 41 13.45 -24.33 29.17
C TRP A 41 14.91 -24.79 29.03
N ARG A 42 15.12 -26.10 28.84
CA ARG A 42 16.44 -26.71 28.58
C ARG A 42 17.03 -26.18 27.27
N ASP A 43 16.25 -26.21 26.20
CA ASP A 43 16.71 -25.93 24.84
C ASP A 43 16.95 -24.42 24.63
N TRP A 44 16.19 -23.59 25.35
CA TRP A 44 16.42 -22.16 25.44
C TRP A 44 17.76 -21.85 26.15
N ARG A 45 18.03 -22.46 27.30
CA ARG A 45 19.31 -22.31 28.03
C ARG A 45 20.51 -22.83 27.22
N ALA A 46 20.32 -23.89 26.44
CA ALA A 46 21.35 -24.44 25.56
C ALA A 46 21.61 -23.57 24.31
N GLY A 47 20.77 -22.55 24.06
CA GLY A 47 20.89 -21.67 22.90
C GLY A 47 20.41 -22.30 21.58
N GLU A 48 19.77 -23.47 21.62
CA GLU A 48 19.42 -24.25 20.43
C GLU A 48 18.18 -23.73 19.72
N LEU A 49 17.27 -23.09 20.46
CA LEU A 49 16.07 -22.42 19.93
C LEU A 49 16.32 -20.97 19.52
N THR A 50 17.49 -20.39 19.81
CA THR A 50 17.75 -18.95 19.63
C THR A 50 17.59 -18.50 18.19
N VAL A 51 18.13 -19.25 17.22
CA VAL A 51 18.05 -18.90 15.79
C VAL A 51 16.61 -18.94 15.29
N LEU A 52 15.83 -19.94 15.73
CA LEU A 52 14.41 -20.08 15.37
C LEU A 52 13.58 -18.96 15.99
N MET A 53 13.73 -18.72 17.29
CA MET A 53 13.05 -17.66 18.03
C MET A 53 13.39 -16.29 17.44
N LEU A 54 14.67 -16.02 17.16
CA LEU A 54 15.12 -14.77 16.56
C LEU A 54 14.51 -14.56 15.16
N ALA A 55 14.45 -15.61 14.33
CA ALA A 55 13.81 -15.52 13.02
C ALA A 55 12.33 -15.15 13.12
N ILE A 56 11.59 -15.75 14.06
CA ILE A 56 10.17 -15.43 14.30
C ILE A 56 10.02 -14.03 14.89
N VAL A 57 10.80 -13.67 15.91
CA VAL A 57 10.78 -12.34 16.55
C VAL A 57 11.03 -11.25 15.52
N LEU A 58 12.07 -11.38 14.67
CA LEU A 58 12.39 -10.39 13.65
C LEU A 58 11.29 -10.28 12.59
N ALA A 59 10.75 -11.42 12.14
CA ALA A 59 9.66 -11.45 11.17
C ALA A 59 8.39 -10.77 11.71
N VAL A 60 7.98 -11.13 12.93
CA VAL A 60 6.80 -10.57 13.58
C VAL A 60 7.03 -9.10 13.94
N ALA A 61 8.22 -8.72 14.41
CA ALA A 61 8.54 -7.32 14.70
C ALA A 61 8.47 -6.45 13.44
N ALA A 62 9.03 -6.92 12.32
CA ALA A 62 8.95 -6.22 11.05
C ALA A 62 7.52 -6.01 10.60
N LEU A 63 6.75 -7.08 10.60
CA LEU A 63 5.39 -7.08 10.09
C LEU A 63 4.43 -6.32 11.03
N ALA A 64 4.62 -6.42 12.35
CA ALA A 64 3.86 -5.64 13.33
C ALA A 64 4.21 -4.15 13.28
N ALA A 65 5.50 -3.79 13.16
CA ALA A 65 5.93 -2.39 13.01
C ALA A 65 5.27 -1.72 11.79
N VAL A 66 5.28 -2.41 10.63
CA VAL A 66 4.59 -1.97 9.41
C VAL A 66 3.08 -1.86 9.65
N ALA A 67 2.46 -2.88 10.24
CA ALA A 67 1.02 -2.91 10.45
C ALA A 67 0.53 -1.84 11.42
N PHE A 68 1.23 -1.59 12.52
CA PHE A 68 0.89 -0.51 13.46
C PHE A 68 1.06 0.87 12.82
N PHE A 69 2.13 1.07 12.05
CA PHE A 69 2.33 2.32 11.35
C PHE A 69 1.24 2.56 10.31
N ALA A 70 0.94 1.55 9.49
CA ALA A 70 -0.10 1.61 8.47
C ALA A 70 -1.48 1.91 9.09
N ASP A 71 -1.81 1.27 10.21
CA ASP A 71 -3.06 1.46 10.95
C ASP A 71 -3.19 2.92 11.45
N ARG A 72 -2.15 3.46 12.09
CA ARG A 72 -2.15 4.85 12.56
C ARG A 72 -2.18 5.86 11.41
N LEU A 73 -1.45 5.59 10.33
CA LEU A 73 -1.43 6.45 9.15
C LEU A 73 -2.82 6.46 8.49
N GLN A 74 -3.42 5.29 8.29
CA GLN A 74 -4.77 5.17 7.73
C GLN A 74 -5.81 5.87 8.62
N ALA A 75 -5.74 5.68 9.94
CA ALA A 75 -6.62 6.36 10.88
C ALA A 75 -6.41 7.89 10.87
N GLY A 76 -5.16 8.34 10.82
CA GLY A 76 -4.81 9.76 10.72
C GLY A 76 -5.33 10.38 9.42
N LEU A 77 -5.10 9.71 8.29
CA LEU A 77 -5.59 10.14 6.98
C LEU A 77 -7.12 10.16 6.93
N GLN A 78 -7.80 9.15 7.47
CA GLN A 78 -9.27 9.13 7.54
C GLN A 78 -9.82 10.27 8.41
N ARG A 79 -9.17 10.57 9.53
CA ARG A 79 -9.53 11.72 10.36
C ARG A 79 -9.35 13.03 9.59
N ASP A 80 -8.19 13.24 8.98
CA ASP A 80 -7.87 14.46 8.24
C ASP A 80 -8.81 14.61 7.02
N ALA A 81 -9.14 13.49 6.38
CA ALA A 81 -10.16 13.41 5.33
C ALA A 81 -11.53 13.88 5.85
N ARG A 82 -12.03 13.32 6.96
CA ARG A 82 -13.31 13.76 7.58
C ARG A 82 -13.29 15.24 7.99
N GLN A 83 -12.13 15.75 8.43
CA GLN A 83 -11.96 17.18 8.70
C GLN A 83 -12.11 18.01 7.42
N LEU A 84 -11.58 17.56 6.28
CA LEU A 84 -11.74 18.22 4.98
C LEU A 84 -13.15 18.12 4.39
N LEU A 85 -14.00 17.18 4.84
CA LEU A 85 -15.43 17.17 4.48
C LEU A 85 -16.28 18.06 5.37
N GLY A 86 -15.77 18.45 6.54
CA GLY A 86 -16.56 19.12 7.56
C GLY A 86 -17.50 18.20 8.35
N ALA A 87 -17.52 16.89 8.06
CA ALA A 87 -18.40 15.88 8.65
C ALA A 87 -17.87 14.44 8.44
N ASP A 88 -18.51 13.44 9.06
CA ASP A 88 -18.16 12.04 8.82
C ASP A 88 -18.79 11.51 7.51
N VAL A 89 -20.03 11.92 7.22
CA VAL A 89 -20.75 11.62 5.96
C VAL A 89 -21.45 12.90 5.48
N VAL A 90 -21.39 13.18 4.18
CA VAL A 90 -22.11 14.31 3.57
C VAL A 90 -22.99 13.80 2.43
N LEU A 91 -24.27 14.12 2.44
CA LEU A 91 -25.12 14.00 1.24
C LEU A 91 -25.11 15.32 0.49
N ARG A 92 -24.76 15.29 -0.79
CA ARG A 92 -24.80 16.43 -1.70
C ARG A 92 -25.93 16.26 -2.70
N SER A 93 -26.71 17.32 -2.89
CA SER A 93 -27.80 17.38 -3.86
C SER A 93 -27.85 18.75 -4.57
N ASP A 94 -28.44 18.79 -5.77
CA ASP A 94 -28.76 20.02 -6.52
C ASP A 94 -30.20 20.52 -6.25
N HIS A 95 -30.94 19.80 -5.40
CA HIS A 95 -32.28 20.14 -4.95
C HIS A 95 -32.39 19.96 -3.42
N PRO A 96 -33.41 20.54 -2.75
CA PRO A 96 -33.62 20.35 -1.32
C PRO A 96 -33.74 18.86 -0.98
N LEU A 97 -32.91 18.39 -0.05
CA LEU A 97 -32.90 16.99 0.39
C LEU A 97 -34.21 16.66 1.15
N PRO A 98 -34.82 15.50 0.87
CA PRO A 98 -35.95 14.99 1.63
C PRO A 98 -35.67 14.97 3.15
N PRO A 99 -36.64 15.37 4.01
CA PRO A 99 -36.43 15.46 5.45
C PRO A 99 -36.14 14.10 6.11
N GLU A 100 -36.48 13.00 5.46
CA GLU A 100 -36.21 11.63 5.92
C GLU A 100 -34.72 11.38 6.18
N TYR A 101 -33.81 11.93 5.38
CA TYR A 101 -32.36 11.76 5.59
C TYR A 101 -31.93 12.38 6.94
N ALA A 102 -32.38 13.60 7.22
CA ALA A 102 -32.09 14.28 8.49
C ALA A 102 -32.78 13.59 9.69
N GLN A 103 -34.02 13.12 9.52
CA GLN A 103 -34.75 12.39 10.56
C GLN A 103 -34.07 11.07 10.92
N GLN A 104 -33.65 10.29 9.92
CA GLN A 104 -32.95 9.02 10.14
C GLN A 104 -31.60 9.22 10.83
N ALA A 105 -30.84 10.25 10.44
CA ALA A 105 -29.58 10.59 11.10
C ALA A 105 -29.80 10.94 12.58
N ARG A 106 -30.80 11.78 12.88
CA ARG A 106 -31.16 12.13 14.27
C ARG A 106 -31.68 10.92 15.06
N ALA A 107 -32.45 10.03 14.44
CA ALA A 107 -32.93 8.79 15.06
C ALA A 107 -31.80 7.84 15.48
N LEU A 108 -30.67 7.88 14.75
CA LEU A 108 -29.44 7.14 15.08
C LEU A 108 -28.55 7.88 16.10
N GLY A 109 -28.98 9.03 16.63
CA GLY A 109 -28.23 9.84 17.58
C GLY A 109 -27.08 10.64 16.95
N LEU A 110 -27.12 10.87 15.64
CA LEU A 110 -26.08 11.61 14.92
C LEU A 110 -26.37 13.11 14.92
N ALA A 111 -25.32 13.93 14.98
CA ALA A 111 -25.40 15.36 14.77
C ALA A 111 -25.59 15.66 13.27
N VAL A 112 -26.44 16.65 12.97
CA VAL A 112 -26.84 16.98 11.60
C VAL A 112 -26.73 18.48 11.38
N VAL A 113 -26.05 18.88 10.31
CA VAL A 113 -25.89 20.27 9.88
C VAL A 113 -26.33 20.38 8.42
N HIS A 114 -27.03 21.46 8.12
CA HIS A 114 -27.41 21.80 6.75
C HIS A 114 -26.63 23.01 6.29
N HIS A 115 -26.15 22.97 5.06
CA HIS A 115 -25.62 24.15 4.41
C HIS A 115 -25.92 24.16 2.93
N VAL A 116 -26.00 25.37 2.39
CA VAL A 116 -26.19 25.58 0.97
C VAL A 116 -25.06 26.44 0.42
N THR A 117 -24.69 26.19 -0.83
CA THR A 117 -23.63 26.94 -1.50
C THR A 117 -24.01 27.22 -2.94
N PHE A 118 -23.87 28.47 -3.37
CA PHE A 118 -24.19 28.90 -4.73
C PHE A 118 -23.47 30.19 -5.12
N PRO A 119 -23.28 30.46 -6.41
CA PRO A 119 -22.68 31.71 -6.88
C PRO A 119 -23.70 32.85 -6.81
N THR A 120 -23.26 34.04 -6.39
CA THR A 120 -24.08 35.26 -6.41
C THR A 120 -23.20 36.50 -6.51
N MET A 121 -23.79 37.68 -6.72
CA MET A 121 -23.09 38.95 -6.71
C MET A 121 -23.14 39.55 -5.30
N ALA A 122 -21.97 39.91 -4.76
CA ALA A 122 -21.84 40.79 -3.61
C ALA A 122 -21.54 42.21 -4.08
N ARG A 123 -22.09 43.18 -3.38
CA ARG A 123 -21.99 44.60 -3.73
C ARG A 123 -21.55 45.41 -2.51
N ALA A 124 -20.62 46.35 -2.69
CA ALA A 124 -20.29 47.36 -1.69
C ALA A 124 -21.46 48.37 -1.57
N ASP A 125 -21.55 49.10 -0.45
CA ASP A 125 -22.54 50.18 -0.36
C ASP A 125 -22.27 51.26 -1.43
N ASP A 126 -23.29 51.99 -1.86
CA ASP A 126 -23.13 53.07 -2.84
C ASP A 126 -22.22 54.18 -2.29
N ALA A 127 -22.22 54.37 -0.97
CA ALA A 127 -21.31 55.29 -0.29
C ALA A 127 -19.83 54.83 -0.32
N ASP A 128 -19.60 53.52 -0.46
CA ASP A 128 -18.27 52.89 -0.42
C ASP A 128 -17.75 52.51 -1.82
N GLY A 129 -18.36 53.03 -2.88
CA GLY A 129 -17.95 52.87 -4.27
C GLY A 129 -18.84 51.95 -5.12
N GLY A 130 -19.81 51.26 -4.52
CA GLY A 130 -20.84 50.49 -5.23
C GLY A 130 -20.32 49.33 -6.09
N GLU A 131 -19.05 48.95 -5.94
CA GLU A 131 -18.43 47.90 -6.74
C GLU A 131 -19.13 46.55 -6.52
N VAL A 132 -19.16 45.74 -7.58
CA VAL A 132 -19.79 44.42 -7.57
C VAL A 132 -18.78 43.34 -7.88
N ARG A 133 -18.84 42.23 -7.14
CA ARG A 133 -17.99 41.06 -7.38
C ARG A 133 -18.80 39.77 -7.26
N LEU A 134 -18.49 38.83 -8.15
CA LEU A 134 -19.00 37.46 -8.05
C LEU A 134 -18.38 36.79 -6.83
N VAL A 135 -19.22 36.25 -5.96
CA VAL A 135 -18.81 35.53 -4.74
C VAL A 135 -19.45 34.15 -4.70
N SER A 136 -18.85 33.24 -3.96
CA SER A 136 -19.48 31.97 -3.61
C SER A 136 -20.09 32.08 -2.21
N LEU A 137 -21.40 32.35 -2.17
CA LEU A 137 -22.15 32.47 -0.93
C LEU A 137 -22.39 31.09 -0.34
N LYS A 138 -22.10 30.95 0.95
CA LYS A 138 -22.34 29.76 1.75
C LYS A 138 -23.19 30.13 2.96
N ALA A 139 -24.34 29.52 3.08
CA ALA A 139 -25.23 29.71 4.23
C ALA A 139 -25.23 28.43 5.07
N VAL A 140 -24.90 28.55 6.36
CA VAL A 140 -24.67 27.40 7.26
C VAL A 140 -25.61 27.43 8.46
N SER A 141 -26.08 26.24 8.88
CA SER A 141 -26.85 26.10 10.11
C SER A 141 -25.97 26.09 11.37
N ALA A 142 -26.59 26.29 12.53
CA ALA A 142 -25.90 26.19 13.82
C ALA A 142 -25.18 24.84 13.98
N GLY A 143 -23.98 24.87 14.57
CA GLY A 143 -23.13 23.69 14.78
C GLY A 143 -22.19 23.33 13.63
N TYR A 144 -22.17 24.11 12.55
CA TYR A 144 -21.15 23.98 11.51
C TYR A 144 -19.78 24.52 11.99
N PRO A 145 -18.64 23.91 11.62
CA PRO A 145 -18.52 22.59 10.99
C PRO A 145 -18.61 21.46 12.04
N LEU A 146 -19.08 20.26 11.64
CA LEU A 146 -19.18 19.09 12.55
C LEU A 146 -17.83 18.38 12.79
N ARG A 147 -16.92 18.52 11.82
CA ARG A 147 -15.52 18.05 11.85
C ARG A 147 -14.61 19.12 11.26
N GLY A 148 -13.36 19.18 11.72
CA GLY A 148 -12.42 20.21 11.29
C GLY A 148 -12.64 21.55 11.99
N GLU A 149 -11.82 22.53 11.65
CA GLU A 149 -11.80 23.83 12.32
C GLU A 149 -11.99 24.96 11.31
N LEU A 150 -13.04 25.76 11.49
CA LEU A 150 -13.21 27.02 10.78
C LEU A 150 -12.38 28.09 11.49
N ARG A 151 -11.40 28.67 10.79
CA ARG A 151 -10.57 29.75 11.35
C ARG A 151 -10.92 31.07 10.71
N THR A 152 -11.01 32.09 11.56
CA THR A 152 -11.40 33.45 11.19
C THR A 152 -10.49 34.45 11.88
N SER A 153 -10.31 35.61 11.27
CA SER A 153 -9.51 36.70 11.82
C SER A 153 -10.32 37.99 11.94
N GLY A 154 -10.02 38.78 12.96
CA GLY A 154 -10.48 40.18 13.08
C GLY A 154 -9.51 41.18 12.44
N ASP A 155 -8.39 40.71 11.88
CA ASP A 155 -7.42 41.49 11.13
C ASP A 155 -7.20 40.85 9.76
N VAL A 156 -7.30 41.67 8.70
CA VAL A 156 -7.09 41.25 7.31
C VAL A 156 -5.65 40.76 7.07
N ALA A 157 -4.68 41.25 7.85
CA ALA A 157 -3.28 40.86 7.72
C ALA A 157 -2.95 39.50 8.36
N ASP A 158 -3.74 39.02 9.31
CA ASP A 158 -3.52 37.73 9.97
C ASP A 158 -4.04 36.57 9.10
N ARG A 159 -3.09 35.79 8.56
CA ARG A 159 -3.35 34.64 7.69
C ARG A 159 -3.52 33.32 8.44
N VAL A 160 -3.20 33.29 9.74
CA VAL A 160 -3.32 32.09 10.57
C VAL A 160 -4.73 32.05 11.17
N GLY A 161 -5.21 33.18 11.68
CA GLY A 161 -6.53 33.34 12.27
C GLY A 161 -6.74 32.50 13.54
N GLN A 162 -7.86 32.73 14.20
CA GLN A 162 -8.28 32.07 15.44
C GLN A 162 -9.46 31.14 15.17
N LEU A 163 -9.68 30.18 16.06
CA LEU A 163 -10.85 29.30 15.99
C LEU A 163 -12.14 30.14 16.01
N GLY A 164 -12.96 30.02 14.97
CA GLY A 164 -14.22 30.73 14.84
C GLY A 164 -15.35 30.09 15.67
N ALA A 165 -16.41 30.84 15.94
CA ALA A 165 -17.62 30.36 16.64
C ALA A 165 -18.50 29.40 15.80
N GLY A 166 -18.00 28.94 14.64
CA GLY A 166 -18.71 28.06 13.72
C GLY A 166 -19.59 28.78 12.70
N GLN A 167 -20.39 29.76 13.12
CA GLN A 167 -21.24 30.55 12.20
C GLN A 167 -21.28 32.05 12.56
N PRO A 168 -21.55 32.94 11.59
CA PRO A 168 -21.84 34.35 11.85
C PRO A 168 -23.12 34.52 12.68
N ALA A 169 -23.20 35.59 13.47
CA ALA A 169 -24.45 35.97 14.13
C ALA A 169 -25.47 36.47 13.09
N PRO A 170 -26.78 36.40 13.39
CA PRO A 170 -27.81 36.91 12.48
C PRO A 170 -27.54 38.38 12.06
N GLY A 171 -27.62 38.67 10.76
CA GLY A 171 -27.31 40.00 10.21
C GLY A 171 -25.83 40.28 9.97
N GLN A 172 -24.94 39.34 10.27
CA GLN A 172 -23.49 39.44 10.03
C GLN A 172 -23.02 38.46 8.96
N VAL A 173 -21.92 38.81 8.29
CA VAL A 173 -21.25 37.95 7.30
C VAL A 173 -19.75 37.94 7.50
N TRP A 174 -19.14 36.81 7.16
CA TRP A 174 -17.68 36.67 7.09
C TRP A 174 -17.26 36.48 5.64
N ALA A 175 -16.12 37.03 5.23
CA ALA A 175 -15.67 36.92 3.84
C ALA A 175 -14.17 36.67 3.72
N ASP A 176 -13.72 36.20 2.55
CA ASP A 176 -12.29 36.11 2.25
C ASP A 176 -11.65 37.50 2.14
N ALA A 177 -10.38 37.62 2.53
CA ALA A 177 -9.60 38.87 2.41
C ALA A 177 -9.59 39.43 0.98
N ALA A 178 -9.55 38.54 -0.02
CA ALA A 178 -9.57 38.92 -1.44
C ALA A 178 -10.85 39.67 -1.84
N LEU A 179 -11.98 39.41 -1.18
CA LEU A 179 -13.22 40.14 -1.45
C LEU A 179 -13.14 41.57 -0.94
N LEU A 180 -12.63 41.75 0.28
CA LEU A 180 -12.44 43.07 0.89
C LEU A 180 -11.51 43.92 0.03
N GLU A 181 -10.39 43.34 -0.42
CA GLU A 181 -9.46 44.01 -1.32
C GLU A 181 -10.09 44.36 -2.68
N ALA A 182 -10.93 43.46 -3.22
CA ALA A 182 -11.53 43.63 -4.54
C ALA A 182 -12.74 44.58 -4.57
N LEU A 183 -13.35 44.85 -3.41
CA LEU A 183 -14.44 45.82 -3.23
C LEU A 183 -13.99 47.07 -2.47
N ASN A 184 -12.70 47.15 -2.10
CA ASN A 184 -12.14 48.20 -1.26
C ASN A 184 -12.88 48.40 0.09
N LEU A 185 -13.30 47.31 0.72
CA LEU A 185 -14.05 47.29 1.98
C LEU A 185 -13.15 46.98 3.19
N GLN A 186 -13.55 47.49 4.36
CA GLN A 186 -12.95 47.25 5.67
C GLN A 186 -13.90 46.46 6.59
N LEU A 187 -13.35 45.82 7.61
CA LEU A 187 -14.16 45.18 8.67
C LEU A 187 -15.03 46.22 9.39
N GLY A 188 -16.30 45.88 9.61
CA GLY A 188 -17.35 46.75 10.17
C GLY A 188 -18.22 47.45 9.12
N GLN A 189 -17.85 47.43 7.84
CA GLN A 189 -18.67 47.98 6.76
C GLN A 189 -19.77 47.01 6.30
N ARG A 190 -20.70 47.52 5.48
CA ARG A 190 -21.85 46.76 4.98
C ARG A 190 -21.54 46.10 3.64
N LEU A 191 -21.91 44.83 3.52
CA LEU A 191 -21.90 44.06 2.28
C LEU A 191 -23.34 43.75 1.87
N TRP A 192 -23.71 44.16 0.66
CA TRP A 192 -25.02 43.86 0.10
C TRP A 192 -25.01 42.49 -0.59
N LEU A 193 -26.00 41.67 -0.23
CA LEU A 193 -26.25 40.36 -0.81
C LEU A 193 -27.73 40.28 -1.22
N GLY A 194 -27.98 40.32 -2.52
CA GLY A 194 -29.35 40.42 -3.06
C GLY A 194 -30.02 41.69 -2.54
N GLU A 195 -31.13 41.53 -1.82
CA GLU A 195 -31.97 42.64 -1.32
C GLU A 195 -31.59 43.13 0.09
N ARG A 196 -30.64 42.47 0.77
CA ARG A 196 -30.31 42.76 2.18
C ARG A 196 -28.84 43.10 2.38
N ALA A 197 -28.59 44.07 3.26
CA ALA A 197 -27.26 44.44 3.72
C ALA A 197 -26.88 43.69 5.01
N PHE A 198 -25.62 43.25 5.09
CA PHE A 198 -25.05 42.55 6.23
C PHE A 198 -23.77 43.22 6.70
N GLU A 199 -23.50 43.15 8.00
CA GLU A 199 -22.26 43.70 8.57
C GLU A 199 -21.10 42.71 8.41
N LEU A 200 -19.99 43.17 7.83
CA LEU A 200 -18.80 42.36 7.59
C LEU A 200 -17.90 42.35 8.83
N THR A 201 -17.96 41.28 9.63
CA THR A 201 -17.33 41.29 10.97
C THR A 201 -16.01 40.55 11.06
N ARG A 202 -15.74 39.59 10.19
CA ARG A 202 -14.50 38.78 10.20
C ARG A 202 -14.06 38.35 8.82
N VAL A 203 -12.76 38.06 8.72
CA VAL A 203 -12.12 37.45 7.55
C VAL A 203 -12.03 35.94 7.73
N ILE A 204 -12.34 35.17 6.70
CA ILE A 204 -12.17 33.71 6.68
C ILE A 204 -10.72 33.40 6.33
N THR A 205 -10.00 32.70 7.22
CA THR A 205 -8.60 32.28 6.97
C THR A 205 -8.50 30.80 6.59
N LEU A 206 -9.36 29.94 7.16
CA LEU A 206 -9.43 28.52 6.83
C LEU A 206 -10.88 28.03 6.87
N GLU A 207 -11.36 27.47 5.76
CA GLU A 207 -12.66 26.78 5.65
C GLU A 207 -12.40 25.27 5.43
N PRO A 208 -12.86 24.37 6.32
CA PRO A 208 -12.52 22.95 6.24
C PRO A 208 -13.11 22.24 5.01
N ASP A 209 -14.37 22.48 4.67
CA ASP A 209 -15.13 21.80 3.60
C ASP A 209 -15.32 22.65 2.34
N ARG A 210 -14.32 23.50 2.03
CA ARG A 210 -14.36 24.36 0.83
C ARG A 210 -14.51 23.57 -0.48
N GLY A 211 -14.18 22.27 -0.47
CA GLY A 211 -14.45 21.33 -1.54
C GLY A 211 -13.59 21.56 -2.80
N ALA A 212 -13.93 20.84 -3.88
CA ALA A 212 -13.35 21.00 -5.21
C ALA A 212 -14.45 21.38 -6.22
N GLY A 213 -14.23 22.42 -7.03
CA GLY A 213 -15.18 22.86 -8.06
C GLY A 213 -15.01 24.33 -8.46
N PHE A 214 -15.67 24.74 -9.55
CA PHE A 214 -15.57 26.09 -10.11
C PHE A 214 -15.91 27.21 -9.11
N LEU A 215 -16.82 26.94 -8.18
CA LEU A 215 -17.24 27.88 -7.12
C LEU A 215 -16.13 28.19 -6.10
N THR A 216 -15.07 27.37 -6.04
CA THR A 216 -13.91 27.62 -5.19
C THR A 216 -13.10 28.83 -5.65
N PHE A 217 -13.25 29.23 -6.91
CA PHE A 217 -12.50 30.33 -7.55
C PHE A 217 -13.05 31.72 -7.22
N ALA A 218 -14.30 31.82 -6.77
CA ALA A 218 -14.87 33.07 -6.30
C ALA A 218 -14.55 33.26 -4.80
N PRO A 219 -14.33 34.49 -4.32
CA PRO A 219 -14.20 34.75 -2.89
C PRO A 219 -15.39 34.19 -2.10
N ARG A 220 -15.12 33.57 -0.96
CA ARG A 220 -16.14 33.01 -0.06
C ARG A 220 -16.81 34.14 0.70
N VAL A 221 -18.14 34.05 0.82
CA VAL A 221 -18.94 34.77 1.82
C VAL A 221 -19.73 33.74 2.62
N LEU A 222 -19.62 33.79 3.94
CA LEU A 222 -20.31 32.92 4.88
C LEU A 222 -21.39 33.70 5.62
N MET A 223 -22.60 33.14 5.70
CA MET A 223 -23.75 33.71 6.43
C MET A 223 -24.50 32.63 7.21
N ALA A 224 -25.38 33.03 8.14
CA ALA A 224 -26.31 32.11 8.79
C ALA A 224 -27.38 31.63 7.79
N LEU A 225 -27.76 30.35 7.86
CA LEU A 225 -28.78 29.77 6.98
C LEU A 225 -30.15 30.44 7.14
N ASP A 226 -30.48 30.88 8.36
CA ASP A 226 -31.74 31.53 8.69
C ASP A 226 -31.90 32.92 8.02
N ASP A 227 -30.79 33.56 7.66
CA ASP A 227 -30.78 34.87 7.00
C ASP A 227 -30.95 34.75 5.47
N LEU A 228 -30.75 33.56 4.90
CA LEU A 228 -30.77 33.35 3.45
C LEU A 228 -32.10 33.76 2.79
N PRO A 229 -33.29 33.39 3.32
CA PRO A 229 -34.56 33.79 2.71
C PRO A 229 -34.72 35.31 2.59
N ALA A 230 -34.18 36.09 3.54
CA ALA A 230 -34.27 37.54 3.55
C ALA A 230 -33.44 38.22 2.45
N THR A 231 -32.58 37.48 1.74
CA THR A 231 -31.76 38.03 0.65
C THR A 231 -32.46 38.03 -0.71
N GLY A 232 -33.55 37.27 -0.87
CA GLY A 232 -34.23 37.10 -2.17
C GLY A 232 -33.40 36.35 -3.23
N LEU A 233 -32.25 35.78 -2.85
CA LEU A 233 -31.32 35.14 -3.78
C LEU A 233 -31.74 33.74 -4.23
N VAL A 234 -32.63 33.08 -3.49
CA VAL A 234 -33.13 31.75 -3.83
C VAL A 234 -34.33 31.90 -4.76
N GLN A 235 -34.07 31.80 -6.06
CA GLN A 235 -35.08 31.91 -7.11
C GLN A 235 -35.18 30.63 -7.94
N PRO A 236 -36.31 30.38 -8.66
CA PRO A 236 -36.37 29.33 -9.67
C PRO A 236 -35.18 29.41 -10.63
N ALA A 237 -34.61 28.25 -10.99
CA ALA A 237 -33.38 28.11 -11.80
C ALA A 237 -32.06 28.54 -11.12
N SER A 238 -32.07 28.94 -9.84
CA SER A 238 -30.84 29.12 -9.08
C SER A 238 -30.09 27.80 -8.95
N ARG A 239 -28.81 27.78 -9.30
CA ARG A 239 -27.96 26.58 -9.21
C ARG A 239 -27.41 26.42 -7.80
N ILE A 240 -28.25 25.90 -6.90
CA ILE A 240 -27.94 25.75 -5.48
C ILE A 240 -27.42 24.35 -5.20
N GLN A 241 -26.33 24.25 -4.45
CA GLN A 241 -25.84 22.98 -3.91
C GLN A 241 -26.30 22.85 -2.47
N TYR A 242 -27.10 21.82 -2.19
CA TYR A 242 -27.57 21.47 -0.86
C TYR A 242 -26.67 20.39 -0.27
N ARG A 243 -26.23 20.58 0.98
CA ARG A 243 -25.38 19.63 1.70
C ARG A 243 -26.01 19.32 3.05
N LEU A 244 -26.10 18.03 3.35
CA LEU A 244 -26.46 17.49 4.66
C LEU A 244 -25.23 16.81 5.25
N ALA A 245 -24.62 17.47 6.22
CA ALA A 245 -23.47 16.98 6.97
C ALA A 245 -23.95 16.18 8.19
N VAL A 246 -23.41 14.98 8.37
CA VAL A 246 -23.73 14.07 9.48
C VAL A 246 -22.45 13.62 10.19
N ALA A 247 -22.46 13.66 11.51
CA ALA A 247 -21.32 13.23 12.33
C ALA A 247 -21.76 12.60 13.65
N GLY A 248 -21.00 11.62 14.15
CA GLY A 248 -21.31 10.96 15.42
C GLY A 248 -20.43 9.73 15.68
N ASP A 249 -21.00 8.72 16.34
CA ASP A 249 -20.31 7.46 16.58
C ASP A 249 -20.11 6.65 15.28
N ASP A 250 -18.91 6.10 15.09
CA ASP A 250 -18.52 5.39 13.86
C ASP A 250 -19.45 4.22 13.49
N ALA A 251 -20.05 3.53 14.48
CA ALA A 251 -20.99 2.44 14.18
C ALA A 251 -22.34 2.99 13.72
N ALA A 252 -22.81 4.09 14.29
CA ALA A 252 -24.04 4.76 13.89
C ALA A 252 -23.92 5.43 12.52
N VAL A 253 -22.80 6.10 12.25
CA VAL A 253 -22.50 6.72 10.95
C VAL A 253 -22.50 5.66 9.84
N ARG A 254 -21.84 4.51 10.02
CA ARG A 254 -21.84 3.41 9.03
C ARG A 254 -23.24 2.85 8.76
N ARG A 255 -24.09 2.74 9.78
CA ARG A 255 -25.50 2.35 9.59
C ARG A 255 -26.26 3.38 8.75
N PHE A 256 -26.05 4.66 9.03
CA PHE A 256 -26.67 5.74 8.27
C PHE A 256 -26.20 5.76 6.80
N GLU A 257 -24.90 5.65 6.56
CA GLU A 257 -24.31 5.61 5.22
C GLU A 257 -24.86 4.44 4.40
N THR A 258 -24.89 3.23 4.98
CA THR A 258 -25.42 2.03 4.32
C THR A 258 -26.90 2.20 3.97
N TRP A 259 -27.69 2.77 4.89
CA TRP A 259 -29.10 3.05 4.66
C TRP A 259 -29.31 4.11 3.56
N ALA A 260 -28.57 5.22 3.62
CA ALA A 260 -28.66 6.31 2.65
C ALA A 260 -28.27 5.82 1.24
N GLN A 261 -27.25 4.97 1.14
CA GLN A 261 -26.82 4.38 -0.13
C GLN A 261 -27.88 3.43 -0.71
N ALA A 262 -28.49 2.59 0.13
CA ALA A 262 -29.58 1.72 -0.30
C ALA A 262 -30.83 2.51 -0.73
N ARG A 263 -31.13 3.61 -0.03
CA ARG A 263 -32.23 4.53 -0.37
C ARG A 263 -32.02 5.17 -1.73
N LEU A 264 -30.86 5.76 -1.97
CA LEU A 264 -30.50 6.39 -3.25
C LEU A 264 -30.61 5.40 -4.42
N GLN A 265 -30.18 4.15 -4.23
CA GLN A 265 -30.31 3.09 -5.23
C GLN A 265 -31.79 2.72 -5.50
N ALA A 266 -32.64 2.75 -4.47
CA ALA A 266 -34.04 2.39 -4.58
C ALA A 266 -34.91 3.51 -5.18
N THR A 267 -34.65 4.78 -4.83
CA THR A 267 -35.42 5.92 -5.34
C THR A 267 -34.89 6.49 -6.66
N ALA A 268 -33.66 6.13 -7.05
CA ALA A 268 -32.99 6.68 -8.24
C ALA A 268 -33.05 8.22 -8.28
N GLU A 269 -32.89 8.85 -7.10
CA GLU A 269 -32.90 10.30 -6.93
C GLU A 269 -31.74 10.93 -7.69
N ARG A 270 -32.01 11.45 -8.89
CA ARG A 270 -31.02 12.15 -9.70
C ARG A 270 -30.52 13.40 -8.97
N GLY A 271 -29.21 13.64 -9.04
CA GLY A 271 -28.58 14.82 -8.45
C GLY A 271 -28.11 14.63 -7.01
N THR A 272 -28.66 13.64 -6.29
CA THR A 272 -28.27 13.32 -4.91
C THR A 272 -27.21 12.21 -4.87
N HIS A 273 -26.14 12.41 -4.11
CA HIS A 273 -25.13 11.38 -3.86
C HIS A 273 -24.42 11.60 -2.54
N ILE A 274 -23.86 10.53 -2.00
CA ILE A 274 -22.96 10.59 -0.86
C ILE A 274 -21.61 11.11 -1.36
N GLU A 275 -21.14 12.18 -0.74
CA GLU A 275 -19.84 12.78 -0.99
C GLU A 275 -18.80 12.17 -0.06
N SER A 276 -17.73 11.67 -0.65
CA SER A 276 -16.59 11.13 0.08
C SER A 276 -15.32 11.91 -0.30
N VAL A 277 -14.35 12.00 0.61
CA VAL A 277 -13.05 12.65 0.32
C VAL A 277 -12.35 11.97 -0.84
N GLU A 278 -12.51 10.65 -0.89
CA GLU A 278 -12.02 9.78 -1.96
C GLU A 278 -12.61 10.20 -3.32
N SER A 279 -13.86 10.65 -3.37
CA SER A 279 -14.52 11.12 -4.59
C SER A 279 -14.05 12.52 -5.06
N GLY A 280 -13.59 13.36 -4.12
CA GLY A 280 -13.22 14.75 -4.39
C GLY A 280 -11.77 14.94 -4.84
N ARG A 281 -10.87 13.98 -4.51
CA ARG A 281 -9.44 14.01 -4.85
C ARG A 281 -8.93 12.61 -5.22
N PRO A 282 -9.26 12.08 -6.41
CA PRO A 282 -8.86 10.74 -6.83
C PRO A 282 -7.34 10.55 -6.86
N GLU A 283 -6.54 11.62 -6.94
CA GLU A 283 -5.08 11.61 -6.93
C GLU A 283 -4.52 11.13 -5.58
N LEU A 284 -5.07 11.66 -4.49
CA LEU A 284 -4.75 11.25 -3.13
C LEU A 284 -5.19 9.81 -2.92
N GLN A 285 -6.38 9.44 -3.39
CA GLN A 285 -6.87 8.06 -3.28
C GLN A 285 -5.94 7.07 -3.99
N GLN A 286 -5.57 7.32 -5.24
CA GLN A 286 -4.66 6.43 -5.99
C GLN A 286 -3.29 6.34 -5.32
N THR A 287 -2.75 7.46 -4.84
CA THR A 287 -1.45 7.46 -4.15
C THR A 287 -1.51 6.66 -2.86
N LEU A 288 -2.54 6.88 -2.04
CA LEU A 288 -2.74 6.16 -0.79
C LEU A 288 -2.99 4.67 -1.02
N GLN A 289 -3.80 4.32 -2.02
CA GLN A 289 -4.06 2.93 -2.39
C GLN A 289 -2.78 2.23 -2.88
N ARG A 290 -1.94 2.92 -3.67
CA ARG A 290 -0.62 2.40 -4.08
C ARG A 290 0.33 2.24 -2.90
N ALA A 291 0.33 3.19 -1.96
CA ALA A 291 1.10 3.08 -0.73
C ALA A 291 0.65 1.87 0.09
N GLU A 292 -0.66 1.68 0.25
CA GLU A 292 -1.24 0.53 0.95
C GLU A 292 -0.88 -0.79 0.26
N GLN A 293 -1.00 -0.87 -1.06
CA GLN A 293 -0.60 -2.04 -1.85
C GLN A 293 0.89 -2.36 -1.67
N PHE A 294 1.75 -1.34 -1.66
CA PHE A 294 3.18 -1.52 -1.38
C PHE A 294 3.42 -2.07 0.03
N LEU A 295 2.75 -1.52 1.05
CA LEU A 295 2.87 -2.01 2.43
C LEU A 295 2.40 -3.47 2.57
N ARG A 296 1.30 -3.83 1.91
CA ARG A 296 0.81 -5.23 1.83
C ARG A 296 1.85 -6.13 1.17
N LEU A 297 2.48 -5.68 0.08
CA LEU A 297 3.52 -6.43 -0.59
C LEU A 297 4.78 -6.59 0.29
N VAL A 298 5.18 -5.54 1.01
CA VAL A 298 6.29 -5.63 1.96
C VAL A 298 6.02 -6.67 3.05
N ALA A 299 4.79 -6.70 3.57
CA ALA A 299 4.36 -7.70 4.54
C ALA A 299 4.43 -9.13 3.94
N LEU A 300 3.94 -9.33 2.71
CA LEU A 300 4.00 -10.61 2.00
C LEU A 300 5.44 -11.11 1.79
N LEU A 301 6.32 -10.23 1.31
CA LEU A 301 7.72 -10.55 1.04
C LEU A 301 8.49 -10.86 2.33
N THR A 302 8.19 -10.13 3.41
CA THR A 302 8.78 -10.38 4.74
C THR A 302 8.29 -11.72 5.31
N ALA A 303 7.00 -12.02 5.21
CA ALA A 303 6.42 -13.29 5.65
C ALA A 303 7.00 -14.48 4.87
N LEU A 304 7.20 -14.32 3.56
CA LEU A 304 7.82 -15.33 2.71
C LEU A 304 9.26 -15.64 3.13
N LEU A 305 10.05 -14.59 3.36
CA LEU A 305 11.43 -14.73 3.80
C LEU A 305 11.51 -15.39 5.19
N ALA A 306 10.60 -15.03 6.09
CA ALA A 306 10.49 -15.64 7.42
C ALA A 306 10.15 -17.13 7.36
N ALA A 307 9.21 -17.53 6.50
CA ALA A 307 8.80 -18.92 6.33
C ALA A 307 9.99 -19.83 5.98
N VAL A 308 10.83 -19.40 5.01
CA VAL A 308 12.03 -20.14 4.61
C VAL A 308 13.02 -20.27 5.77
N ALA A 309 13.27 -19.18 6.50
CA ALA A 309 14.21 -19.17 7.61
C ALA A 309 13.76 -20.04 8.78
N VAL A 310 12.48 -19.96 9.14
CA VAL A 310 11.85 -20.80 10.18
C VAL A 310 11.95 -22.27 9.80
N ALA A 311 11.65 -22.63 8.54
CA ALA A 311 11.76 -24.00 8.06
C ALA A 311 13.19 -24.55 8.14
N VAL A 312 14.18 -23.75 7.73
CA VAL A 312 15.60 -24.14 7.79
C VAL A 312 16.08 -24.29 9.23
N ALA A 313 15.76 -23.33 10.10
CA ALA A 313 16.12 -23.35 11.51
C ALA A 313 15.50 -24.55 12.24
N ALA A 314 14.20 -24.80 12.02
CA ALA A 314 13.49 -25.93 12.62
C ALA A 314 14.01 -27.29 12.13
N ARG A 315 14.34 -27.41 10.84
CA ARG A 315 14.96 -28.64 10.31
C ARG A 315 16.32 -28.88 10.94
N GLN A 316 17.12 -27.84 11.15
CA GLN A 316 18.42 -27.99 11.80
C GLN A 316 18.29 -28.35 13.28
N TYR A 317 17.34 -27.74 13.98
CA TYR A 317 16.98 -28.13 15.34
C TYR A 317 16.63 -29.62 15.42
N ALA A 318 15.78 -30.10 14.51
CA ALA A 318 15.39 -31.49 14.45
C ALA A 318 16.61 -32.41 14.22
N LEU A 319 17.47 -32.09 13.26
CA LEU A 319 18.65 -32.90 12.97
C LEU A 319 19.60 -33.07 14.18
N ARG A 320 19.68 -32.08 15.08
CA ARG A 320 20.49 -32.16 16.31
C ARG A 320 19.85 -33.00 17.42
N HIS A 321 18.53 -33.15 17.41
CA HIS A 321 17.75 -33.81 18.47
C HIS A 321 17.35 -35.25 18.20
N LEU A 322 17.70 -35.80 17.03
CA LEU A 322 17.33 -37.16 16.64
C LEU A 322 17.82 -38.22 17.64
N ASP A 323 19.05 -38.08 18.14
CA ASP A 323 19.67 -39.09 19.01
C ASP A 323 19.05 -39.08 20.42
N GLY A 324 18.78 -37.88 20.96
CA GLY A 324 18.06 -37.73 22.23
C GLY A 324 16.63 -38.29 22.17
N CYS A 325 15.95 -38.12 21.04
CA CYS A 325 14.62 -38.70 20.84
C CYS A 325 14.68 -40.23 20.74
N ALA A 326 15.68 -40.78 20.06
CA ALA A 326 15.88 -42.22 19.97
C ALA A 326 16.11 -42.84 21.36
N LEU A 327 16.91 -42.19 22.22
CA LEU A 327 17.12 -42.60 23.61
C LEU A 327 15.81 -42.60 24.41
N LEU A 328 15.03 -41.52 24.34
CA LEU A 328 13.72 -41.44 25.02
C LEU A 328 12.75 -42.53 24.57
N ARG A 329 12.82 -42.95 23.29
CA ARG A 329 12.02 -44.07 22.78
C ARG A 329 12.48 -45.42 23.31
N VAL A 330 13.79 -45.63 23.45
CA VAL A 330 14.34 -46.86 24.09
C VAL A 330 13.91 -46.93 25.56
N LEU A 331 13.83 -45.78 26.24
CA LEU A 331 13.35 -45.66 27.63
C LEU A 331 11.82 -45.79 27.77
N GLY A 332 11.08 -46.08 26.68
CA GLY A 332 9.65 -46.39 26.72
C GLY A 332 8.69 -45.22 26.47
N LEU A 333 9.17 -44.04 26.04
CA LEU A 333 8.29 -42.92 25.71
C LEU A 333 7.54 -43.17 24.39
N SER A 334 6.20 -43.08 24.41
CA SER A 334 5.37 -43.30 23.23
C SER A 334 5.46 -42.13 22.22
N GLN A 335 5.27 -42.44 20.93
CA GLN A 335 5.35 -41.45 19.84
C GLN A 335 4.34 -40.31 20.00
N GLY A 336 3.10 -40.61 20.39
CA GLY A 336 2.06 -39.60 20.58
C GLY A 336 2.38 -38.63 21.72
N ARG A 337 2.94 -39.12 22.83
CA ARG A 337 3.36 -38.26 23.96
C ARG A 337 4.57 -37.40 23.61
N MET A 338 5.53 -37.97 22.87
CA MET A 338 6.69 -37.22 22.36
C MET A 338 6.27 -36.12 21.38
N ALA A 339 5.36 -36.44 20.45
CA ALA A 339 4.78 -35.45 19.53
C ALA A 339 4.05 -34.35 20.31
N GLY A 340 3.19 -34.71 21.28
CA GLY A 340 2.50 -33.74 22.13
C GLY A 340 3.44 -32.83 22.91
N ALA A 341 4.55 -33.37 23.44
CA ALA A 341 5.55 -32.57 24.14
C ALA A 341 6.23 -31.54 23.22
N TYR A 342 6.54 -31.90 21.97
CA TYR A 342 7.07 -30.97 20.98
C TYR A 342 6.05 -29.94 20.51
N VAL A 343 4.77 -30.32 20.34
CA VAL A 343 3.69 -29.37 20.05
C VAL A 343 3.59 -28.32 21.16
N VAL A 344 3.64 -28.73 22.43
CA VAL A 344 3.63 -27.80 23.57
C VAL A 344 4.88 -26.91 23.58
N SER A 345 6.07 -27.51 23.44
CA SER A 345 7.35 -26.76 23.47
C SER A 345 7.41 -25.71 22.36
N PHE A 346 7.14 -26.10 21.11
CA PHE A 346 7.17 -25.20 19.95
C PHE A 346 5.99 -24.24 19.93
N GLY A 347 4.82 -24.65 20.41
CA GLY A 347 3.66 -23.76 20.59
C GLY A 347 3.95 -22.63 21.56
N LEU A 348 4.48 -22.94 22.74
CA LEU A 348 4.88 -21.95 23.74
C LEU A 348 6.02 -21.06 23.24
N ALA A 349 7.04 -21.64 22.59
CA ALA A 349 8.12 -20.86 21.95
C ALA A 349 7.56 -19.89 20.90
N GLY A 350 6.61 -20.34 20.07
CA GLY A 350 5.93 -19.54 19.07
C GLY A 350 5.15 -18.37 19.69
N VAL A 351 4.38 -18.62 20.76
CA VAL A 351 3.66 -17.57 21.50
C VAL A 351 4.62 -16.52 22.06
N VAL A 352 5.69 -16.96 22.74
CA VAL A 352 6.68 -16.04 23.34
C VAL A 352 7.39 -15.25 22.25
N ALA A 353 7.85 -15.89 21.18
CA ALA A 353 8.49 -15.21 20.06
C ALA A 353 7.55 -14.20 19.38
N ALA A 354 6.28 -14.55 19.22
CA ALA A 354 5.29 -13.65 18.64
C ALA A 354 4.98 -12.45 19.55
N LEU A 355 4.83 -12.65 20.86
CA LEU A 355 4.62 -11.56 21.82
C LEU A 355 5.82 -10.61 21.86
N VAL A 356 7.04 -11.15 21.96
CA VAL A 356 8.27 -10.34 21.93
C VAL A 356 8.41 -9.62 20.59
N GLY A 357 8.08 -10.29 19.48
CA GLY A 357 8.05 -9.69 18.15
C GLY A 357 7.07 -8.53 18.06
N VAL A 358 5.82 -8.71 18.52
CA VAL A 358 4.81 -7.63 18.52
C VAL A 358 5.23 -6.48 19.43
N ALA A 359 5.77 -6.76 20.62
CA ALA A 359 6.26 -5.74 21.53
C ALA A 359 7.44 -4.95 20.93
N LEU A 360 8.38 -5.63 20.27
CA LEU A 360 9.48 -4.98 19.55
C LEU A 360 8.97 -4.17 18.36
N GLY A 361 8.01 -4.70 17.59
CA GLY A 361 7.38 -3.99 16.48
C GLY A 361 6.64 -2.74 16.95
N PHE A 362 5.95 -2.81 18.09
CA PHE A 362 5.32 -1.68 18.76
C PHE A 362 6.35 -0.65 19.24
N ALA A 363 7.47 -1.08 19.83
CA ALA A 363 8.54 -0.17 20.24
C ALA A 363 9.19 0.53 19.03
N VAL A 364 9.54 -0.23 18.00
CA VAL A 364 10.06 0.29 16.73
C VAL A 364 9.07 1.28 16.11
N HIS A 365 7.76 1.06 16.31
CA HIS A 365 6.79 1.97 15.72
C HIS A 365 6.91 3.40 16.24
N PHE A 366 7.34 3.58 17.50
CA PHE A 366 7.40 4.90 18.13
C PHE A 366 8.59 5.69 17.60
N VAL A 367 9.63 5.00 17.14
CA VAL A 367 10.72 5.63 16.39
C VAL A 367 10.16 6.29 15.13
N PHE A 368 9.18 5.69 14.44
CA PHE A 368 8.51 6.35 13.32
C PHE A 368 7.76 7.60 13.75
N VAL A 369 6.95 7.49 14.81
CA VAL A 369 6.12 8.62 15.29
C VAL A 369 7.01 9.80 15.69
N TRP A 370 8.10 9.53 16.41
CA TRP A 370 9.05 10.56 16.82
C TRP A 370 9.76 11.21 15.62
N TRP A 371 10.25 10.40 14.67
CA TRP A 371 10.97 10.93 13.50
C TRP A 371 10.08 11.72 12.54
N LEU A 372 8.76 11.46 12.57
CA LEU A 372 7.77 12.11 11.72
C LEU A 372 6.99 13.23 12.45
N ALA A 373 7.22 13.42 13.75
CA ALA A 373 6.49 14.38 14.59
C ALA A 373 6.68 15.83 14.11
N ASP A 374 7.88 16.21 13.67
CA ASP A 374 8.16 17.56 13.17
C ASP A 374 7.43 17.88 11.85
N LEU A 375 7.09 16.85 11.07
CA LEU A 375 6.28 16.99 9.84
C LEU A 375 4.78 16.90 10.13
N LEU A 376 4.40 16.07 11.09
CA LEU A 376 3.04 15.89 11.56
C LEU A 376 2.72 16.96 12.61
N GLN A 377 2.33 18.15 12.17
CA GLN A 377 1.71 19.17 13.03
C GLN A 377 0.39 18.68 13.69
N ALA A 378 -0.02 17.42 13.47
CA ALA A 378 -1.18 16.76 14.04
C ALA A 378 -0.78 15.44 14.76
N SER A 379 -1.31 15.22 15.95
CA SER A 379 -1.15 13.97 16.71
C SER A 379 -1.72 12.78 15.94
N LEU A 380 -0.92 11.76 15.63
CA LEU A 380 -1.47 10.52 15.05
C LEU A 380 -2.36 9.81 16.07
N PRO A 381 -3.55 9.31 15.68
CA PRO A 381 -4.41 8.51 16.55
C PRO A 381 -3.66 7.33 17.18
N ALA A 382 -4.13 6.85 18.32
CA ALA A 382 -3.57 5.65 18.94
C ALA A 382 -3.71 4.44 18.00
N ALA A 383 -2.75 3.52 18.05
CA ALA A 383 -2.82 2.32 17.23
C ALA A 383 -3.92 1.37 17.73
N GLY A 384 -4.64 0.75 16.80
CA GLY A 384 -5.65 -0.25 17.11
C GLY A 384 -5.06 -1.59 17.55
N TRP A 385 -5.96 -2.52 17.89
CA TRP A 385 -5.60 -3.89 18.31
C TRP A 385 -5.41 -4.86 17.13
N ALA A 386 -5.86 -4.49 15.93
CA ALA A 386 -5.77 -5.36 14.75
C ALA A 386 -4.32 -5.75 14.38
N PRO A 387 -3.31 -4.86 14.44
CA PRO A 387 -1.91 -5.22 14.22
C PRO A 387 -1.36 -6.23 15.24
N VAL A 388 -1.84 -6.20 16.49
CA VAL A 388 -1.46 -7.19 17.54
C VAL A 388 -1.94 -8.57 17.13
N ALA A 389 -3.22 -8.70 16.77
CA ALA A 389 -3.81 -9.97 16.36
C ALA A 389 -3.11 -10.52 15.09
N LEU A 390 -2.80 -9.64 14.14
CA LEU A 390 -2.10 -9.99 12.91
C LEU A 390 -0.67 -10.45 13.17
N GLY A 391 0.09 -9.75 14.03
CA GLY A 391 1.46 -10.17 14.40
C GLY A 391 1.50 -11.50 15.16
N LEU A 392 0.58 -11.71 16.10
CA LEU A 392 0.42 -12.98 16.80
C LEU A 392 0.03 -14.12 15.85
N GLY A 393 -0.96 -13.88 14.99
CA GLY A 393 -1.42 -14.84 13.99
C GLY A 393 -0.30 -15.26 13.04
N VAL A 394 0.52 -14.30 12.57
CA VAL A 394 1.66 -14.58 11.70
C VAL A 394 2.72 -15.41 12.41
N GLY A 395 3.13 -15.03 13.63
CA GLY A 395 4.13 -15.78 14.39
C GLY A 395 3.72 -17.22 14.68
N LEU A 396 2.46 -17.41 15.08
CA LEU A 396 1.88 -18.74 15.33
C LEU A 396 1.76 -19.55 14.05
N THR A 397 1.34 -18.93 12.94
CA THR A 397 1.21 -19.61 11.64
C THR A 397 2.58 -20.02 11.12
N LEU A 398 3.60 -19.17 11.22
CA LEU A 398 4.98 -19.51 10.85
C LEU A 398 5.49 -20.70 11.67
N MET A 399 5.26 -20.69 12.99
CA MET A 399 5.63 -21.80 13.86
C MET A 399 4.89 -23.08 13.50
N ALA A 400 3.57 -23.03 13.30
CA ALA A 400 2.75 -24.20 13.00
C ALA A 400 3.00 -24.77 11.59
N ALA A 401 3.14 -23.91 10.59
CA ALA A 401 3.26 -24.29 9.18
C ALA A 401 4.67 -24.68 8.76
N PHE A 402 5.71 -24.08 9.37
CA PHE A 402 7.10 -24.28 8.97
C PHE A 402 8.00 -24.78 10.10
N GLY A 403 7.74 -24.36 11.33
CA GLY A 403 8.55 -24.73 12.50
C GLY A 403 8.25 -26.14 13.03
N LEU A 404 6.97 -26.46 13.15
CA LEU A 404 6.49 -27.70 13.77
C LEU A 404 6.68 -28.94 12.88
N PRO A 405 6.50 -28.90 11.54
CA PRO A 405 6.61 -30.08 10.68
C PRO A 405 7.93 -30.86 10.78
N PRO A 406 9.12 -30.24 10.71
CA PRO A 406 10.38 -30.99 10.81
C PRO A 406 10.59 -31.60 12.20
N VAL A 407 9.98 -31.00 13.23
CA VAL A 407 10.14 -31.39 14.63
C VAL A 407 9.20 -32.52 15.01
N LEU A 408 7.97 -32.54 14.48
CA LEU A 408 7.05 -33.67 14.65
C LEU A 408 7.60 -34.97 14.08
N GLN A 409 8.50 -34.90 13.08
CA GLN A 409 9.19 -36.08 12.58
C GLN A 409 10.15 -36.70 13.60
N LEU A 410 10.61 -35.95 14.60
CA LEU A 410 11.44 -36.50 15.68
C LEU A 410 10.71 -37.60 16.45
N ALA A 411 9.39 -37.48 16.61
CA ALA A 411 8.58 -38.51 17.26
C ALA A 411 8.56 -39.84 16.47
N GLN A 412 8.88 -39.81 15.17
CA GLN A 412 8.94 -40.99 14.31
C GLN A 412 10.32 -41.65 14.27
N THR A 413 11.34 -41.09 14.93
CA THR A 413 12.72 -41.61 14.92
C THR A 413 12.77 -43.04 15.47
N PRO A 414 13.28 -44.06 14.76
CA PRO A 414 13.30 -45.44 15.24
C PRO A 414 14.27 -45.62 16.43
N PRO A 415 13.93 -46.46 17.43
CA PRO A 415 14.82 -46.76 18.56
C PRO A 415 16.19 -47.31 18.12
N LEU A 416 16.23 -48.02 16.99
CA LEU A 416 17.44 -48.58 16.38
C LEU A 416 18.52 -47.52 16.10
N ARG A 417 18.16 -46.24 16.00
CA ARG A 417 19.11 -45.15 15.77
C ARG A 417 20.16 -45.02 16.88
N VAL A 418 19.84 -45.40 18.12
CA VAL A 418 20.80 -45.41 19.24
C VAL A 418 21.98 -46.33 18.94
N ILE A 419 21.75 -47.42 18.20
CA ILE A 419 22.76 -48.41 17.82
C ILE A 419 23.35 -48.09 16.45
N ARG A 420 22.51 -47.62 15.52
CA ARG A 420 22.86 -47.31 14.13
C ARG A 420 22.43 -45.90 13.74
N ARG A 421 23.35 -44.93 13.89
CA ARG A 421 23.09 -43.50 13.63
C ARG A 421 22.76 -43.16 12.17
N ASP A 422 23.02 -44.09 11.25
CA ASP A 422 22.63 -44.00 9.85
C ASP A 422 21.13 -44.25 9.62
N VAL A 423 20.41 -44.78 10.60
CA VAL A 423 18.99 -45.13 10.51
C VAL A 423 18.11 -44.01 11.07
N GLY A 424 17.02 -43.67 10.37
CA GLY A 424 15.99 -42.76 10.88
C GLY A 424 16.28 -41.27 10.73
N GLY A 425 16.88 -40.85 9.62
CA GLY A 425 16.96 -39.43 9.26
C GLY A 425 15.58 -38.79 9.08
N VAL A 426 15.53 -37.45 9.13
CA VAL A 426 14.33 -36.65 8.82
C VAL A 426 13.88 -37.00 7.39
N ARG A 427 12.73 -37.67 7.26
CA ARG A 427 12.16 -38.08 5.97
C ARG A 427 11.50 -36.87 5.30
N ALA A 428 11.18 -36.98 4.00
CA ALA A 428 10.22 -36.05 3.43
C ALA A 428 8.93 -36.14 4.27
N ALA A 429 8.42 -35.00 4.73
CA ALA A 429 7.24 -34.98 5.60
C ALA A 429 6.10 -35.77 4.95
N SER A 430 5.25 -36.42 5.75
CA SER A 430 4.05 -37.07 5.22
C SER A 430 3.27 -36.06 4.39
N ALA A 431 2.62 -36.51 3.31
CA ALA A 431 1.88 -35.62 2.39
C ALA A 431 0.90 -34.72 3.16
N LEU A 432 0.31 -35.23 4.23
CA LEU A 432 -0.60 -34.51 5.14
C LEU A 432 0.07 -33.33 5.87
N VAL A 433 1.30 -33.48 6.34
CA VAL A 433 2.07 -32.43 7.00
C VAL A 433 2.56 -31.39 5.99
N TRP A 434 2.91 -31.81 4.78
CA TRP A 434 3.24 -30.92 3.67
C TRP A 434 2.03 -30.09 3.22
N LEU A 435 0.87 -30.73 3.08
CA LEU A 435 -0.40 -30.07 2.77
C LEU A 435 -0.83 -29.11 3.89
N GLY A 436 -0.63 -29.48 5.16
CA GLY A 436 -0.88 -28.59 6.30
C GLY A 436 0.03 -27.37 6.32
N GLY A 437 1.34 -27.54 6.07
CA GLY A 437 2.30 -26.43 5.97
C GLY A 437 2.02 -25.53 4.76
N ALA A 438 1.73 -26.12 3.61
CA ALA A 438 1.32 -25.39 2.41
C ALA A 438 0.00 -24.63 2.64
N GLY A 439 -1.00 -25.28 3.23
CA GLY A 439 -2.28 -24.66 3.57
C GLY A 439 -2.13 -23.52 4.57
N GLY A 440 -1.30 -23.70 5.61
CA GLY A 440 -0.95 -22.65 6.56
C GLY A 440 -0.22 -21.47 5.90
N PHE A 441 0.65 -21.75 4.93
CA PHE A 441 1.32 -20.72 4.15
C PHE A 441 0.37 -19.97 3.22
N VAL A 442 -0.56 -20.67 2.55
CA VAL A 442 -1.61 -20.05 1.75
C VAL A 442 -2.48 -19.15 2.63
N ALA A 443 -2.91 -19.65 3.80
CA ALA A 443 -3.68 -18.87 4.76
C ALA A 443 -2.91 -17.63 5.22
N LEU A 444 -1.61 -17.75 5.49
CA LEU A 444 -0.73 -16.64 5.86
C LEU A 444 -0.67 -15.58 4.77
N LEU A 445 -0.43 -16.00 3.51
CA LEU A 445 -0.33 -15.06 2.38
C LEU A 445 -1.67 -14.38 2.09
N VAL A 446 -2.79 -15.11 2.17
CA VAL A 446 -4.13 -14.54 1.98
C VAL A 446 -4.48 -13.57 3.12
N ALA A 447 -4.15 -13.91 4.36
CA ALA A 447 -4.36 -13.02 5.51
C ALA A 447 -3.49 -11.76 5.42
N ALA A 448 -2.24 -11.89 4.95
CA ALA A 448 -1.33 -10.76 4.76
C ALA A 448 -1.73 -9.86 3.57
N SER A 449 -2.29 -10.41 2.48
CA SER A 449 -2.70 -9.63 1.31
C SER A 449 -4.00 -8.84 1.52
N ARG A 450 -4.86 -9.27 2.47
CA ARG A 450 -6.24 -8.77 2.68
C ARG A 450 -7.09 -8.78 1.39
N ASP A 451 -6.72 -9.61 0.42
CA ASP A 451 -7.36 -9.73 -0.89
C ASP A 451 -7.11 -11.14 -1.44
N LEU A 452 -8.18 -11.87 -1.74
CA LEU A 452 -8.13 -13.26 -2.22
C LEU A 452 -7.48 -13.37 -3.61
N THR A 453 -7.66 -12.37 -4.48
CA THR A 453 -7.10 -12.38 -5.83
C THR A 453 -5.59 -12.18 -5.78
N LEU A 454 -5.12 -11.17 -5.06
CA LEU A 454 -3.69 -10.92 -4.83
C LEU A 454 -3.04 -12.06 -4.05
N GLY A 455 -3.74 -12.63 -3.06
CA GLY A 455 -3.29 -13.80 -2.31
C GLY A 455 -3.12 -15.03 -3.22
N GLY A 456 -4.08 -15.29 -4.11
CA GLY A 456 -4.01 -16.37 -5.09
C GLY A 456 -2.86 -16.18 -6.10
N ILE A 457 -2.68 -14.97 -6.62
CA ILE A 457 -1.56 -14.62 -7.51
C ILE A 457 -0.23 -14.79 -6.77
N ALA A 458 -0.14 -14.37 -5.51
CA ALA A 458 1.08 -14.50 -4.72
C ALA A 458 1.44 -15.98 -4.46
N VAL A 459 0.46 -16.81 -4.09
CA VAL A 459 0.67 -18.25 -3.88
C VAL A 459 1.06 -18.95 -5.18
N GLY A 460 0.31 -18.71 -6.26
CA GLY A 460 0.58 -19.30 -7.57
C GLY A 460 1.93 -18.85 -8.14
N GLY A 461 2.21 -17.55 -8.05
CA GLY A 461 3.48 -16.95 -8.49
C GLY A 461 4.67 -17.45 -7.67
N PHE A 462 4.53 -17.61 -6.36
CA PHE A 462 5.57 -18.19 -5.51
C PHE A 462 5.84 -19.65 -5.86
N GLY A 463 4.79 -20.47 -5.98
CA GLY A 463 4.92 -21.88 -6.38
C GLY A 463 5.60 -22.02 -7.74
N ALA A 464 5.20 -21.21 -8.71
CA ALA A 464 5.82 -21.15 -10.04
C ALA A 464 7.30 -20.71 -9.96
N ALA A 465 7.62 -19.68 -9.18
CA ALA A 465 8.99 -19.20 -9.02
C ALA A 465 9.91 -20.29 -8.42
N VAL A 466 9.46 -20.98 -7.37
CA VAL A 466 10.22 -22.09 -6.77
C VAL A 466 10.44 -23.23 -7.76
N ALA A 467 9.41 -23.60 -8.55
CA ALA A 467 9.52 -24.63 -9.57
C ALA A 467 10.52 -24.24 -10.67
N VAL A 468 10.45 -23.00 -11.16
CA VAL A 468 11.37 -22.47 -12.18
C VAL A 468 12.80 -22.41 -11.62
N PHE A 469 13.00 -21.89 -10.41
CA PHE A 469 14.32 -21.84 -9.78
C PHE A 469 14.90 -23.25 -9.60
N ALA A 470 14.07 -24.23 -9.22
CA ALA A 470 14.51 -25.61 -9.08
C ALA A 470 14.93 -26.21 -10.42
N ALA A 471 14.12 -26.03 -11.47
CA ALA A 471 14.41 -26.52 -12.81
C ALA A 471 15.68 -25.89 -13.40
N VAL A 472 15.82 -24.56 -13.33
CA VAL A 472 16.98 -23.84 -13.86
C VAL A 472 18.23 -24.17 -13.07
N THR A 473 18.16 -24.26 -11.74
CA THR A 473 19.31 -24.68 -10.93
C THR A 473 19.74 -26.10 -11.28
N TRP A 474 18.79 -27.03 -11.43
CA TRP A 474 19.08 -28.40 -11.80
C TRP A 474 19.75 -28.49 -13.17
N LEU A 475 19.25 -27.72 -14.16
CA LEU A 475 19.86 -27.61 -15.48
C LEU A 475 21.26 -26.99 -15.42
N ALA A 476 21.44 -25.92 -14.64
CA ALA A 476 22.72 -25.26 -14.46
C ALA A 476 23.76 -26.20 -13.82
N LEU A 477 23.38 -27.01 -12.83
CA LEU A 477 24.25 -28.03 -12.25
C LEU A 477 24.64 -29.11 -13.27
N ARG A 478 23.70 -29.50 -14.14
CA ARG A 478 23.95 -30.48 -15.21
C ARG A 478 24.90 -29.93 -16.27
N LEU A 479 24.72 -28.67 -16.68
CA LEU A 479 25.60 -27.96 -17.61
C LEU A 479 26.99 -27.75 -17.00
N LEU A 480 27.08 -27.34 -15.73
CA LEU A 480 28.34 -27.15 -15.01
C LEU A 480 29.15 -28.45 -14.97
N ARG A 481 28.49 -29.60 -14.76
CA ARG A 481 29.13 -30.91 -14.80
C ARG A 481 29.66 -31.27 -16.19
N ALA A 482 28.99 -30.83 -17.25
CA ALA A 482 29.41 -31.10 -18.63
C ALA A 482 30.55 -30.17 -19.10
N LEU A 483 30.55 -28.90 -18.65
CA LEU A 483 31.49 -27.87 -19.09
C LEU A 483 32.83 -27.88 -18.34
N VAL A 484 32.86 -28.33 -17.07
CA VAL A 484 34.09 -28.40 -16.28
C VAL A 484 34.84 -29.69 -16.62
N ALA A 485 35.70 -29.61 -17.64
CA ALA A 485 36.60 -30.70 -18.02
C ALA A 485 37.66 -30.92 -16.94
N GLU A 486 37.73 -32.16 -16.42
CA GLU A 486 38.63 -32.53 -15.31
C GLU A 486 40.12 -32.38 -15.66
N SER A 487 40.46 -32.35 -16.94
CA SER A 487 41.82 -32.26 -17.46
C SER A 487 42.38 -30.83 -17.52
N SER A 488 41.54 -29.79 -17.55
CA SER A 488 41.96 -28.40 -17.84
C SER A 488 41.70 -27.41 -16.70
N ALA A 489 40.81 -27.75 -15.76
CA ALA A 489 40.38 -26.83 -14.71
C ALA A 489 41.30 -26.86 -13.46
N PRO A 490 41.47 -25.73 -12.75
CA PRO A 490 42.20 -25.70 -11.49
C PRO A 490 41.60 -26.66 -10.45
N ARG A 491 42.45 -27.35 -9.68
CA ARG A 491 42.02 -28.35 -8.66
C ARG A 491 40.96 -27.83 -7.68
N TRP A 492 41.03 -26.55 -7.30
CA TRP A 492 40.05 -25.93 -6.38
C TRP A 492 38.65 -25.79 -7.01
N LEU A 493 38.58 -25.58 -8.33
CA LEU A 493 37.32 -25.40 -9.07
C LEU A 493 36.66 -26.76 -9.33
N VAL A 494 37.46 -27.78 -9.67
CA VAL A 494 37.00 -29.18 -9.81
C VAL A 494 36.44 -29.72 -8.50
N LEU A 495 37.10 -29.43 -7.36
CA LEU A 495 36.60 -29.87 -6.06
C LEU A 495 35.30 -29.16 -5.67
N ALA A 496 35.19 -27.84 -5.90
CA ALA A 496 33.97 -27.09 -5.64
C ALA A 496 32.79 -27.60 -6.49
N THR A 497 33.02 -27.87 -7.79
CA THR A 497 31.97 -28.35 -8.71
C THR A 497 31.54 -29.77 -8.38
N ARG A 498 32.47 -30.66 -8.01
CA ARG A 498 32.14 -32.03 -7.55
C ARG A 498 31.31 -32.01 -6.26
N GLN A 499 31.62 -31.12 -5.32
CA GLN A 499 30.88 -31.02 -4.06
C GLN A 499 29.41 -30.60 -4.28
N LEU A 500 29.19 -29.63 -5.17
CA LEU A 500 27.86 -29.18 -5.59
C LEU A 500 27.09 -30.25 -6.39
N THR A 501 27.77 -30.96 -7.29
CA THR A 501 27.12 -31.92 -8.21
C THR A 501 26.91 -33.30 -7.59
N ALA A 502 27.65 -33.67 -6.54
CA ALA A 502 27.48 -34.95 -5.84
C ALA A 502 26.15 -35.04 -5.07
N ARG A 503 25.55 -33.91 -4.67
CA ARG A 503 24.26 -33.86 -3.96
C ARG A 503 23.33 -32.82 -4.59
N PRO A 504 22.83 -33.06 -5.83
CA PRO A 504 22.13 -32.04 -6.61
C PRO A 504 20.84 -31.56 -5.94
N GLY A 505 20.12 -32.44 -5.23
CA GLY A 505 18.90 -32.04 -4.50
C GLY A 505 19.18 -31.03 -3.38
N TYR A 506 20.31 -31.16 -2.67
CA TYR A 506 20.67 -30.20 -1.62
C TYR A 506 21.08 -28.85 -2.22
N ALA A 507 21.89 -28.87 -3.29
CA ALA A 507 22.29 -27.67 -4.01
C ALA A 507 21.07 -26.91 -4.58
N VAL A 508 20.09 -27.62 -5.14
CA VAL A 508 18.83 -27.03 -5.63
C VAL A 508 18.06 -26.35 -4.49
N VAL A 509 17.86 -27.02 -3.36
CA VAL A 509 17.16 -26.41 -2.21
C VAL A 509 17.92 -25.19 -1.67
N GLN A 510 19.26 -25.24 -1.64
CA GLN A 510 20.09 -24.13 -1.19
C GLN A 510 19.99 -22.92 -2.13
N VAL A 511 20.11 -23.13 -3.44
CA VAL A 511 19.99 -22.04 -4.42
C VAL A 511 18.56 -21.50 -4.44
N CYS A 512 17.53 -22.34 -4.40
CA CYS A 512 16.13 -21.89 -4.38
C CYS A 512 15.81 -21.07 -3.13
N SER A 513 16.21 -21.53 -1.94
CA SER A 513 15.98 -20.77 -0.69
C SER A 513 16.69 -19.42 -0.70
N LEU A 514 17.93 -19.38 -1.19
CA LEU A 514 18.67 -18.12 -1.34
C LEU A 514 18.07 -17.22 -2.42
N ALA A 515 17.67 -17.78 -3.58
CA ALA A 515 17.06 -17.05 -4.68
C ALA A 515 15.70 -16.47 -4.30
N VAL A 516 14.88 -17.19 -3.54
CA VAL A 516 13.61 -16.68 -3.00
C VAL A 516 13.84 -15.53 -2.03
N GLY A 517 14.81 -15.65 -1.12
CA GLY A 517 15.10 -14.57 -0.18
C GLY A 517 15.68 -13.33 -0.86
N LEU A 518 16.57 -13.52 -1.84
CA LEU A 518 17.09 -12.44 -2.68
C LEU A 518 16.01 -11.84 -3.59
N LEU A 519 15.09 -12.65 -4.14
CA LEU A 519 13.96 -12.20 -4.95
C LEU A 519 13.09 -11.24 -4.13
N ALA A 520 12.75 -11.62 -2.89
CA ALA A 520 11.99 -10.76 -1.99
C ALA A 520 12.70 -9.43 -1.72
N LEU A 521 14.00 -9.46 -1.42
CA LEU A 521 14.79 -8.24 -1.21
C LEU A 521 14.92 -7.37 -2.47
N LEU A 522 15.19 -7.96 -3.63
CA LEU A 522 15.31 -7.24 -4.89
C LEU A 522 13.99 -6.63 -5.33
N LEU A 523 12.87 -7.36 -5.19
CA LEU A 523 11.53 -6.82 -5.44
C LEU A 523 11.22 -5.64 -4.54
N LEU A 524 11.56 -5.72 -3.24
CA LEU A 524 11.41 -4.58 -2.33
C LEU A 524 12.17 -3.34 -2.82
N VAL A 525 13.42 -3.50 -3.25
CA VAL A 525 14.29 -2.39 -3.71
C VAL A 525 13.75 -1.78 -5.01
N LEU A 526 13.40 -2.63 -5.96
CA LEU A 526 12.93 -2.22 -7.29
C LEU A 526 11.62 -1.43 -7.16
N LEU A 527 10.66 -2.01 -6.44
CA LEU A 527 9.34 -1.40 -6.27
C LEU A 527 9.38 -0.12 -5.43
N ARG A 528 10.25 -0.04 -4.42
CA ARG A 528 10.44 1.20 -3.64
C ARG A 528 10.89 2.34 -4.55
N THR A 529 11.86 2.08 -5.41
CA THR A 529 12.44 3.11 -6.29
C THR A 529 11.40 3.56 -7.31
N ASP A 530 10.73 2.62 -7.96
CA ASP A 530 9.69 2.91 -8.96
C ASP A 530 8.51 3.69 -8.35
N LEU A 531 8.05 3.30 -7.16
CA LEU A 531 6.93 3.94 -6.48
C LEU A 531 7.25 5.39 -6.10
N ILE A 532 8.41 5.62 -5.47
CA ILE A 532 8.83 6.97 -5.05
C ILE A 532 9.03 7.87 -6.26
N ASP A 533 9.67 7.37 -7.32
CA ASP A 533 9.87 8.13 -8.54
C ASP A 533 8.53 8.45 -9.22
N SER A 534 7.57 7.53 -9.17
CA SER A 534 6.22 7.77 -9.72
C SER A 534 5.50 8.90 -8.97
N TRP A 535 5.55 8.94 -7.64
CA TRP A 535 4.92 9.99 -6.84
C TRP A 535 5.61 11.35 -7.02
N ARG A 536 6.95 11.36 -7.08
CA ARG A 536 7.71 12.60 -7.37
C ARG A 536 7.40 13.17 -8.76
N ARG A 537 7.17 12.30 -9.75
CA ARG A 537 6.75 12.71 -11.10
C ARG A 537 5.30 13.20 -11.16
N ALA A 538 4.41 12.64 -10.35
CA ALA A 538 3.00 13.04 -10.31
C ALA A 538 2.81 14.46 -9.72
N THR A 539 3.68 14.89 -8.82
CA THR A 539 3.64 16.25 -8.25
C THR A 539 5.05 16.86 -8.22
N PRO A 540 5.60 17.26 -9.39
CA PRO A 540 6.93 17.84 -9.45
C PRO A 540 7.06 19.09 -8.58
N PRO A 541 8.23 19.39 -8.01
CA PRO A 541 8.47 20.64 -7.27
C PRO A 541 8.22 21.90 -8.12
N ASP A 542 8.22 21.77 -9.45
CA ASP A 542 7.99 22.79 -10.46
C ASP A 542 6.60 22.74 -11.11
N ALA A 543 5.64 21.99 -10.53
CA ALA A 543 4.27 21.96 -11.00
C ALA A 543 3.62 23.37 -11.05
N PRO A 544 2.73 23.64 -12.02
CA PRO A 544 1.94 24.86 -12.07
C PRO A 544 1.14 25.08 -10.78
N ASN A 545 1.18 26.31 -10.26
CA ASN A 545 0.40 26.74 -9.09
C ASN A 545 -0.62 27.85 -9.41
N ARG A 546 -0.66 28.31 -10.67
CA ARG A 546 -1.64 29.24 -11.20
C ARG A 546 -2.35 28.63 -12.39
N PHE A 547 -3.68 28.71 -12.38
CA PHE A 547 -4.52 28.41 -13.54
C PHE A 547 -5.34 29.64 -13.86
N VAL A 548 -5.22 30.17 -15.07
CA VAL A 548 -5.92 31.37 -15.50
C VAL A 548 -6.85 31.01 -16.65
N ILE A 549 -8.13 31.34 -16.50
CA ILE A 549 -9.19 31.07 -17.49
C ILE A 549 -9.88 32.37 -17.93
N ASN A 550 -10.71 32.29 -18.97
CA ASN A 550 -11.42 33.42 -19.58
C ASN A 550 -10.48 34.48 -20.18
N ILE A 551 -9.30 34.07 -20.64
CA ILE A 551 -8.39 34.94 -21.37
C ILE A 551 -8.93 35.09 -22.79
N GLN A 552 -9.34 36.30 -23.16
CA GLN A 552 -9.95 36.52 -24.47
C GLN A 552 -8.90 36.44 -25.60
N PRO A 553 -9.27 36.04 -26.83
CA PRO A 553 -8.33 35.91 -27.95
C PRO A 553 -7.54 37.19 -28.25
N ASP A 554 -8.16 38.36 -28.12
CA ASP A 554 -7.54 39.69 -28.28
C ASP A 554 -6.53 40.03 -27.17
N GLN A 555 -6.69 39.43 -25.98
CA GLN A 555 -5.80 39.63 -24.84
C GLN A 555 -4.57 38.70 -24.85
N ALA A 556 -4.56 37.68 -25.71
CA ALA A 556 -3.57 36.60 -25.70
C ALA A 556 -2.12 37.09 -25.76
N SER A 557 -1.80 37.98 -26.71
CA SER A 557 -0.45 38.51 -26.91
C SER A 557 0.02 39.35 -25.72
N SER A 558 -0.85 40.23 -25.21
CA SER A 558 -0.55 41.05 -24.03
C SER A 558 -0.37 40.21 -22.77
N PHE A 559 -1.12 39.12 -22.63
CA PHE A 559 -1.01 38.22 -21.48
C PHE A 559 0.30 37.44 -21.50
N GLN A 560 0.70 36.90 -22.66
CA GLN A 560 1.98 36.20 -22.80
C GLN A 560 3.18 37.13 -22.58
N ALA A 561 3.09 38.37 -23.08
CA ALA A 561 4.11 39.40 -22.83
C ALA A 561 4.24 39.70 -21.32
N PHE A 562 3.12 39.89 -20.61
CA PHE A 562 3.11 40.09 -19.16
C PHE A 562 3.79 38.93 -18.40
N LEU A 563 3.50 37.68 -18.79
CA LEU A 563 4.14 36.51 -18.19
C LEU A 563 5.67 36.50 -18.42
N ALA A 564 6.10 36.79 -19.66
CA ALA A 564 7.52 36.83 -20.02
C ALA A 564 8.27 37.95 -19.25
N GLU A 565 7.68 39.14 -19.14
CA GLU A 565 8.24 40.29 -18.38
C GLU A 565 8.48 39.96 -16.91
N HIS A 566 7.61 39.13 -16.32
CA HIS A 566 7.71 38.70 -14.91
C HIS A 566 8.47 37.37 -14.73
N GLY A 567 9.20 36.90 -15.76
CA GLY A 567 10.09 35.75 -15.68
C GLY A 567 9.43 34.37 -15.83
N VAL A 568 8.16 34.31 -16.25
CA VAL A 568 7.44 33.05 -16.51
C VAL A 568 7.68 32.61 -17.95
N GLN A 569 8.68 31.75 -18.15
CA GLN A 569 9.06 31.25 -19.49
C GLN A 569 8.39 29.92 -19.88
N ARG A 570 7.90 29.16 -18.90
CA ARG A 570 7.25 27.86 -19.11
C ARG A 570 5.81 27.94 -18.62
N PHE A 571 4.87 27.77 -19.54
CA PHE A 571 3.45 27.75 -19.23
C PHE A 571 2.72 26.85 -20.22
N ASP A 572 1.69 26.18 -19.76
CA ASP A 572 0.73 25.49 -20.62
C ASP A 572 -0.19 26.55 -21.21
N TRP A 573 -0.41 26.50 -22.53
CA TRP A 573 -1.25 27.46 -23.25
C TRP A 573 -2.13 26.74 -24.23
N TYR A 574 -3.45 26.79 -24.02
CA TYR A 574 -4.40 26.09 -24.87
C TYR A 574 -5.67 26.92 -25.11
N PRO A 575 -6.25 26.83 -26.32
CA PRO A 575 -7.59 27.34 -26.58
C PRO A 575 -8.64 26.39 -26.00
N MET A 576 -9.56 26.92 -25.21
CA MET A 576 -10.66 26.20 -24.60
C MET A 576 -11.98 26.56 -25.30
N VAL A 577 -12.65 25.53 -25.78
CA VAL A 577 -13.96 25.58 -26.44
C VAL A 577 -14.95 24.76 -25.62
N ARG A 578 -16.18 25.27 -25.44
CA ARG A 578 -17.24 24.48 -24.80
C ARG A 578 -18.13 23.86 -25.87
N GLY A 579 -18.32 22.55 -25.82
CA GLY A 579 -19.19 21.85 -26.75
C GLY A 579 -19.97 20.72 -26.08
N ARG A 580 -21.22 20.53 -26.50
CA ARG A 580 -22.07 19.45 -26.04
C ARG A 580 -22.04 18.29 -27.02
N LEU A 581 -21.88 17.07 -26.55
CA LEU A 581 -21.98 15.89 -27.41
C LEU A 581 -23.45 15.65 -27.76
N VAL A 582 -23.81 15.78 -29.04
CA VAL A 582 -25.20 15.68 -29.50
C VAL A 582 -25.48 14.48 -30.39
N ALA A 583 -24.47 13.95 -31.11
CA ALA A 583 -24.62 12.70 -31.84
C ALA A 583 -23.36 11.80 -31.75
N LEU A 584 -23.61 10.49 -31.78
CA LEU A 584 -22.60 9.42 -31.89
C LEU A 584 -22.94 8.56 -33.09
N ASN A 585 -22.03 8.42 -34.05
CA ASN A 585 -22.25 7.62 -35.26
C ASN A 585 -23.55 7.99 -35.99
N GLY A 586 -23.85 9.29 -36.06
CA GLY A 586 -25.07 9.84 -36.66
C GLY A 586 -26.35 9.64 -35.85
N ARG A 587 -26.29 9.01 -34.67
CA ARG A 587 -27.45 8.83 -33.77
C ARG A 587 -27.46 9.88 -32.66
N PRO A 588 -28.61 10.51 -32.37
CA PRO A 588 -28.69 11.52 -31.31
C PRO A 588 -28.41 10.88 -29.95
N VAL A 589 -27.57 11.55 -29.17
CA VAL A 589 -27.18 11.06 -27.85
C VAL A 589 -28.29 11.34 -26.84
N ARG A 590 -28.80 10.28 -26.21
CA ARG A 590 -29.76 10.39 -25.10
C ARG A 590 -29.15 9.78 -23.83
N PRO A 591 -29.26 10.43 -22.66
CA PRO A 591 -28.66 9.93 -21.42
C PRO A 591 -29.09 8.50 -21.09
N GLU A 592 -30.33 8.14 -21.36
CA GLU A 592 -30.91 6.82 -21.04
C GLU A 592 -30.25 5.66 -21.79
N GLN A 593 -29.48 5.93 -22.85
CA GLN A 593 -28.80 4.93 -23.66
C GLN A 593 -27.51 4.41 -23.00
N PHE A 594 -26.98 5.11 -21.99
CA PHE A 594 -25.74 4.74 -21.33
C PHE A 594 -26.00 4.03 -20.01
N ALA A 595 -25.26 2.94 -19.78
CA ALA A 595 -25.29 2.22 -18.53
C ALA A 595 -24.51 2.98 -17.44
N GLY A 596 -25.17 3.24 -16.31
CA GLY A 596 -24.57 3.86 -15.14
C GLY A 596 -24.65 5.39 -15.12
N GLU A 597 -25.05 5.97 -13.98
CA GLU A 597 -25.28 7.40 -13.79
C GLU A 597 -24.09 8.29 -14.16
N ARG A 598 -22.87 7.78 -14.04
CA ARG A 598 -21.65 8.52 -14.42
C ARG A 598 -21.63 8.83 -15.92
N ALA A 599 -21.96 7.86 -16.76
CA ALA A 599 -21.97 8.03 -18.21
C ALA A 599 -23.10 8.99 -18.64
N GLN A 600 -24.28 8.85 -18.03
CA GLN A 600 -25.43 9.73 -18.28
C GLN A 600 -25.10 11.19 -17.96
N ARG A 601 -24.54 11.46 -16.77
CA ARG A 601 -24.12 12.81 -16.37
C ARG A 601 -22.97 13.40 -17.20
N LEU A 602 -22.13 12.56 -17.81
CA LEU A 602 -21.04 13.02 -18.69
C LEU A 602 -21.59 13.49 -20.03
N VAL A 603 -22.65 12.87 -20.52
CA VAL A 603 -23.28 13.23 -21.80
C VAL A 603 -24.18 14.46 -21.67
N GLU A 604 -24.84 14.65 -20.53
CA GLU A 604 -25.72 15.80 -20.28
C GLU A 604 -24.98 17.14 -20.16
N ARG A 605 -23.68 17.10 -19.85
CA ARG A 605 -22.85 18.30 -19.66
C ARG A 605 -22.17 18.74 -20.95
N GLU A 606 -21.80 20.01 -20.99
CA GLU A 606 -20.81 20.49 -21.94
C GLU A 606 -19.41 20.03 -21.54
N PHE A 607 -18.62 19.64 -22.54
CA PHE A 607 -17.22 19.29 -22.39
C PHE A 607 -16.34 20.50 -22.68
N ASN A 608 -15.23 20.58 -21.95
CA ASN A 608 -14.12 21.45 -22.33
C ASN A 608 -13.32 20.72 -23.42
N LEU A 609 -13.42 21.23 -24.64
CA LEU A 609 -12.71 20.81 -25.83
C LEU A 609 -11.53 21.76 -26.06
N SER A 610 -10.52 21.30 -26.79
CA SER A 610 -9.39 22.13 -27.24
C SER A 610 -8.92 21.67 -28.60
N TYR A 611 -8.08 22.46 -29.25
CA TYR A 611 -7.35 22.07 -30.45
C TYR A 611 -5.86 22.39 -30.29
N SER A 612 -5.00 21.55 -30.87
CA SER A 612 -3.56 21.74 -30.93
C SER A 612 -3.00 20.91 -32.07
N ALA A 613 -2.11 21.48 -32.90
CA ALA A 613 -1.41 20.72 -33.93
C ALA A 613 -0.39 19.73 -33.31
N GLU A 614 0.29 20.19 -32.26
CA GLU A 614 1.26 19.40 -31.52
C GLU A 614 0.59 18.54 -30.45
N LEU A 615 1.01 17.27 -30.36
CA LEU A 615 0.58 16.39 -29.28
C LEU A 615 1.17 16.89 -27.95
N PRO A 616 0.37 17.12 -26.91
CA PRO A 616 0.89 17.46 -25.59
C PRO A 616 1.83 16.35 -25.08
N ALA A 617 3.05 16.70 -24.69
CA ALA A 617 4.07 15.74 -24.26
C ALA A 617 3.66 14.85 -23.07
N HIS A 618 2.72 15.32 -22.24
CA HIS A 618 2.19 14.60 -21.08
C HIS A 618 0.98 13.71 -21.38
N ASN A 619 0.51 13.65 -22.64
CA ASN A 619 -0.66 12.88 -23.06
C ASN A 619 -0.28 11.81 -24.10
N PRO A 620 0.33 10.68 -23.70
CA PRO A 620 0.73 9.64 -24.65
C PRO A 620 -0.48 8.99 -25.33
N VAL A 621 -0.32 8.65 -26.62
CA VAL A 621 -1.32 7.96 -27.42
C VAL A 621 -1.29 6.46 -27.08
N VAL A 622 -2.43 5.92 -26.69
CA VAL A 622 -2.60 4.51 -26.29
C VAL A 622 -3.11 3.66 -27.45
N ALA A 623 -3.94 4.23 -28.32
CA ALA A 623 -4.49 3.55 -29.49
C ALA A 623 -4.69 4.54 -30.65
N GLY A 624 -4.61 4.05 -31.89
CA GLY A 624 -4.71 4.87 -33.09
C GLY A 624 -3.43 5.64 -33.42
N ARG A 625 -3.55 6.72 -34.17
CA ARG A 625 -2.41 7.55 -34.62
C ARG A 625 -2.74 9.03 -34.49
N TRP A 626 -1.82 9.80 -33.89
CA TRP A 626 -1.89 11.26 -33.92
C TRP A 626 -1.23 11.78 -35.20
N GLN A 627 -1.96 12.57 -35.97
CA GLN A 627 -1.46 13.24 -37.16
C GLN A 627 -1.74 14.74 -37.06
N SER A 628 -0.68 15.54 -36.96
CA SER A 628 -0.77 17.00 -36.90
C SER A 628 -1.41 17.55 -38.18
N GLY A 629 -2.41 18.41 -38.02
CA GLY A 629 -3.15 19.05 -39.11
C GLY A 629 -4.24 18.19 -39.75
N GLU A 630 -4.57 17.01 -39.19
CA GLU A 630 -5.65 16.17 -39.73
C GLU A 630 -7.02 16.83 -39.47
N ALA A 631 -7.69 17.27 -40.54
CA ALA A 631 -9.03 17.84 -40.47
C ALA A 631 -10.07 16.77 -40.10
N GLU A 632 -11.16 17.20 -39.45
CA GLU A 632 -12.24 16.31 -39.00
C GLU A 632 -11.79 15.14 -38.12
N ALA A 633 -10.62 15.24 -37.50
CA ALA A 633 -10.10 14.27 -36.55
C ALA A 633 -10.29 14.77 -35.12
N VAL A 634 -10.54 13.84 -34.20
CA VAL A 634 -10.56 14.12 -32.77
C VAL A 634 -9.84 13.02 -32.02
N SER A 635 -9.04 13.43 -31.05
CA SER A 635 -8.40 12.52 -30.12
C SER A 635 -9.16 12.53 -28.80
N ILE A 636 -9.53 11.36 -28.29
CA ILE A 636 -10.38 11.23 -27.09
C ILE A 636 -9.62 10.62 -25.92
N GLU A 637 -9.94 11.09 -24.73
CA GLU A 637 -9.40 10.54 -23.48
C GLU A 637 -9.86 9.09 -23.26
N GLN A 638 -8.93 8.22 -22.85
CA GLN A 638 -9.15 6.78 -22.72
C GLN A 638 -10.31 6.42 -21.77
N GLY A 639 -10.39 7.04 -20.59
CA GLY A 639 -11.44 6.82 -19.60
C GLY A 639 -12.82 7.25 -20.09
N LEU A 640 -12.92 8.36 -20.82
CA LEU A 640 -14.15 8.79 -21.48
C LEU A 640 -14.57 7.79 -22.55
N ALA A 641 -13.62 7.33 -23.37
CA ALA A 641 -13.88 6.31 -24.38
C ALA A 641 -14.38 5.00 -23.75
N GLN A 642 -13.80 4.55 -22.64
CA GLN A 642 -14.26 3.37 -21.90
C GLN A 642 -15.65 3.57 -21.29
N THR A 643 -15.90 4.73 -20.69
CA THR A 643 -17.18 5.04 -20.02
C THR A 643 -18.34 5.13 -21.01
N LEU A 644 -18.09 5.68 -22.19
CA LEU A 644 -19.09 5.85 -23.26
C LEU A 644 -19.07 4.73 -24.30
N GLY A 645 -18.17 3.75 -24.17
CA GLY A 645 -18.03 2.63 -25.10
C GLY A 645 -17.50 2.99 -26.50
N LEU A 646 -16.78 4.12 -26.63
CA LEU A 646 -16.26 4.64 -27.90
C LEU A 646 -15.03 3.87 -28.38
N ARG A 647 -14.90 3.74 -29.70
CA ARG A 647 -13.79 3.07 -30.38
C ARG A 647 -13.12 4.00 -31.39
N VAL A 648 -11.85 3.71 -31.71
CA VAL A 648 -11.15 4.38 -32.81
C VAL A 648 -11.92 4.10 -34.11
N GLY A 649 -12.22 5.16 -34.86
CA GLY A 649 -13.04 5.12 -36.07
C GLY A 649 -14.48 5.60 -35.89
N ASP A 650 -15.00 5.68 -34.65
CA ASP A 650 -16.33 6.26 -34.39
C ASP A 650 -16.36 7.77 -34.73
N THR A 651 -17.56 8.29 -35.00
CA THR A 651 -17.80 9.71 -35.29
C THR A 651 -18.56 10.37 -34.15
N LEU A 652 -18.07 11.53 -33.71
CA LEU A 652 -18.64 12.35 -32.65
C LEU A 652 -19.12 13.67 -33.25
N THR A 653 -20.35 14.05 -32.96
CA THR A 653 -20.86 15.38 -33.30
C THR A 653 -21.02 16.21 -32.04
N PHE A 654 -20.29 17.31 -31.98
CA PHE A 654 -20.38 18.31 -30.91
C PHE A 654 -21.15 19.53 -31.40
N ASP A 655 -22.10 20.00 -30.59
CA ASP A 655 -22.70 21.32 -30.73
C ASP A 655 -21.84 22.34 -29.99
N ILE A 656 -21.26 23.26 -30.74
CA ILE A 656 -20.38 24.32 -30.26
C ILE A 656 -21.05 25.65 -30.61
N ALA A 657 -21.62 26.32 -29.60
CA ALA A 657 -22.32 27.60 -29.77
C ALA A 657 -23.43 27.59 -30.86
N GLY A 658 -24.09 26.45 -31.08
CA GLY A 658 -25.15 26.28 -32.07
C GLY A 658 -24.68 25.71 -33.41
N VAL A 659 -23.37 25.53 -33.60
CA VAL A 659 -22.78 24.94 -34.81
C VAL A 659 -22.38 23.49 -34.56
N LEU A 660 -22.82 22.59 -35.45
CA LEU A 660 -22.53 21.17 -35.35
C LEU A 660 -21.18 20.84 -35.98
N HIS A 661 -20.22 20.43 -35.15
CA HIS A 661 -18.90 19.95 -35.60
C HIS A 661 -18.81 18.44 -35.46
N THR A 662 -18.70 17.75 -36.59
CA THR A 662 -18.52 16.30 -36.63
C THR A 662 -17.04 15.96 -36.82
N ALA A 663 -16.52 15.04 -36.02
CA ALA A 663 -15.14 14.56 -36.13
C ALA A 663 -15.04 13.05 -35.84
N ARG A 664 -14.09 12.40 -36.49
CA ARG A 664 -13.77 10.98 -36.34
C ARG A 664 -12.70 10.77 -35.28
N ILE A 665 -12.87 9.76 -34.43
CA ILE A 665 -11.88 9.36 -33.44
C ILE A 665 -10.68 8.72 -34.15
N THR A 666 -9.55 9.41 -34.23
CA THR A 666 -8.32 8.89 -34.86
C THR A 666 -7.32 8.33 -33.86
N SER A 667 -7.39 8.79 -32.61
CA SER A 667 -6.52 8.34 -31.53
C SER A 667 -7.19 8.41 -30.16
N LEU A 668 -6.76 7.54 -29.26
CA LEU A 668 -7.08 7.58 -27.84
C LEU A 668 -5.83 7.97 -27.04
N ARG A 669 -5.97 8.94 -26.14
CA ARG A 669 -4.89 9.43 -25.27
C ARG A 669 -5.10 8.99 -23.83
N LYS A 670 -4.00 8.64 -23.15
CA LYS A 670 -3.99 8.55 -21.69
C LYS A 670 -3.78 9.96 -21.16
N VAL A 671 -4.77 10.47 -20.43
CA VAL A 671 -4.72 11.80 -19.82
C VAL A 671 -4.61 11.63 -18.32
N ASP A 672 -3.56 12.20 -17.74
CA ASP A 672 -3.39 12.20 -16.30
C ASP A 672 -4.03 13.45 -15.69
N TRP A 673 -5.30 13.31 -15.27
CA TRP A 673 -6.03 14.37 -14.59
C TRP A 673 -5.39 14.80 -13.26
N ALA A 674 -4.46 14.00 -12.71
CA ALA A 674 -3.70 14.31 -11.51
C ALA A 674 -2.50 15.24 -11.74
N SER A 675 -2.06 15.40 -12.99
CA SER A 675 -0.75 15.99 -13.32
C SER A 675 -0.60 17.49 -13.04
N MET A 676 -1.64 18.17 -12.53
CA MET A 676 -1.69 19.62 -12.35
C MET A 676 -1.32 20.39 -13.64
N ARG A 677 -1.67 19.81 -14.80
CA ARG A 677 -1.52 20.42 -16.14
C ARG A 677 -2.88 20.62 -16.79
N VAL A 678 -2.93 21.49 -17.78
CA VAL A 678 -4.16 21.72 -18.55
C VAL A 678 -4.46 20.50 -19.41
N ASN A 679 -5.65 19.92 -19.24
CA ASN A 679 -6.06 18.70 -19.91
C ASN A 679 -7.49 18.80 -20.47
N PHE A 680 -7.76 18.04 -21.54
CA PHE A 680 -9.04 18.06 -22.26
C PHE A 680 -9.52 16.65 -22.61
N PHE A 681 -10.84 16.45 -22.49
CA PHE A 681 -11.53 15.20 -22.84
C PHE A 681 -11.43 14.89 -24.34
N ALA A 682 -11.55 15.92 -25.16
CA ALA A 682 -11.38 15.84 -26.61
C ALA A 682 -10.39 16.92 -27.06
N LEU A 683 -9.47 16.52 -27.94
CA LEU A 683 -8.44 17.40 -28.50
C LEU A 683 -8.42 17.19 -30.00
N TYR A 684 -8.68 18.25 -30.76
CA TYR A 684 -8.58 18.23 -32.22
C TYR A 684 -7.12 18.45 -32.62
N PRO A 685 -6.53 17.61 -33.51
CA PRO A 685 -5.13 17.69 -33.88
C PRO A 685 -4.85 18.79 -34.93
N VAL A 686 -5.53 19.94 -34.83
CA VAL A 686 -5.43 21.06 -35.77
C VAL A 686 -4.91 22.31 -35.07
N ALA A 687 -4.22 23.19 -35.81
CA ALA A 687 -3.71 24.46 -35.28
C ALA A 687 -4.81 25.48 -34.99
N ARG A 688 -5.94 25.38 -35.70
CA ARG A 688 -7.13 26.22 -35.53
C ARG A 688 -8.37 25.38 -35.82
N LEU A 689 -9.38 25.50 -34.97
CA LEU A 689 -10.74 25.03 -35.29
C LEU A 689 -11.39 26.04 -36.27
N ALA A 690 -12.51 25.70 -36.90
CA ALA A 690 -13.16 26.60 -37.87
C ALA A 690 -13.35 28.03 -37.31
N ASP A 691 -13.25 29.06 -38.17
CA ASP A 691 -13.17 30.47 -37.77
C ASP A 691 -14.46 31.00 -37.06
N ASP A 692 -15.54 30.22 -37.07
CA ASP A 692 -16.84 30.51 -36.45
C ASP A 692 -16.96 30.03 -35.00
N VAL A 693 -15.97 29.32 -34.46
CA VAL A 693 -16.04 28.77 -33.10
C VAL A 693 -15.56 29.77 -32.05
N PRO A 694 -16.40 30.17 -31.07
CA PRO A 694 -15.96 31.00 -29.96
C PRO A 694 -15.09 30.20 -28.99
N TYR A 695 -13.95 30.78 -28.61
CA TYR A 695 -13.00 30.17 -27.70
C TYR A 695 -12.39 31.19 -26.74
N THR A 696 -11.92 30.71 -25.60
CA THR A 696 -11.11 31.48 -24.64
C THR A 696 -9.82 30.73 -24.39
N HIS A 697 -8.73 31.40 -24.05
CA HIS A 697 -7.51 30.71 -23.66
C HIS A 697 -7.52 30.34 -22.18
N ILE A 698 -6.86 29.22 -21.89
CA ILE A 698 -6.48 28.80 -20.55
C ILE A 698 -4.96 28.72 -20.47
N ALA A 699 -4.41 29.25 -19.38
CA ALA A 699 -3.00 29.18 -19.08
C ALA A 699 -2.78 28.47 -17.75
N ALA A 700 -1.79 27.59 -17.66
CA ALA A 700 -1.30 27.08 -16.38
C ALA A 700 0.20 27.32 -16.26
N PHE A 701 0.62 27.92 -15.16
CA PHE A 701 2.02 28.28 -14.95
C PHE A 701 2.38 28.30 -13.47
N ARG A 702 3.69 28.37 -13.21
CA ARG A 702 4.19 28.63 -11.86
C ARG A 702 4.43 30.12 -11.69
N ALA A 703 3.72 30.76 -10.77
CA ALA A 703 3.93 32.16 -10.45
C ALA A 703 5.35 32.37 -9.88
N PRO A 704 6.01 33.49 -10.24
CA PRO A 704 7.26 33.88 -9.61
C PRO A 704 7.02 34.18 -8.12
N ALA A 705 8.04 34.00 -7.29
CA ALA A 705 7.94 34.23 -5.83
C ALA A 705 7.84 35.74 -5.45
N GLN A 706 7.51 36.62 -6.39
CA GLN A 706 7.43 38.06 -6.20
C GLN A 706 6.08 38.45 -5.59
N ALA A 707 6.12 39.18 -4.47
CA ALA A 707 4.90 39.67 -3.82
C ALA A 707 4.12 40.61 -4.76
N GLY A 708 2.81 40.42 -4.85
CA GLY A 708 1.93 41.27 -5.65
C GLY A 708 1.79 40.91 -7.13
N PHE A 709 2.42 39.81 -7.59
CA PHE A 709 2.27 39.31 -8.98
C PHE A 709 0.80 39.12 -9.38
N ASP A 710 0.01 38.41 -8.56
CA ASP A 710 -1.40 38.15 -8.85
C ASP A 710 -2.24 39.43 -8.87
N ARG A 711 -1.89 40.39 -8.01
CA ARG A 711 -2.54 41.71 -7.97
C ARG A 711 -2.24 42.49 -9.26
N ALA A 712 -1.01 42.46 -9.75
CA ALA A 712 -0.66 43.10 -11.02
C ALA A 712 -1.40 42.45 -12.20
N LEU A 713 -1.48 41.11 -12.21
CA LEU A 713 -2.21 40.35 -13.21
C LEU A 713 -3.70 40.73 -13.26
N LEU A 714 -4.38 40.70 -12.11
CA LEU A 714 -5.82 41.00 -12.03
C LEU A 714 -6.16 42.47 -12.29
N ARG A 715 -5.24 43.39 -12.00
CA ARG A 715 -5.40 44.81 -12.37
C ARG A 715 -5.30 45.03 -13.88
N ARG A 716 -4.39 44.32 -14.56
CA ARG A 716 -4.20 44.44 -16.00
C ARG A 716 -5.28 43.72 -16.79
N PHE A 717 -5.78 42.60 -16.27
CA PHE A 717 -6.78 41.75 -16.90
C PHE A 717 -7.98 41.52 -15.95
N PRO A 718 -8.88 42.48 -15.77
CA PRO A 718 -9.95 42.38 -14.77
C PRO A 718 -11.03 41.33 -15.08
N ASN A 719 -11.11 40.85 -16.33
CA ASN A 719 -12.05 39.83 -16.77
C ASN A 719 -11.54 38.38 -16.60
N VAL A 720 -10.24 38.17 -16.36
CA VAL A 720 -9.68 36.82 -16.25
C VAL A 720 -9.89 36.29 -14.84
N THR A 721 -10.09 34.98 -14.72
CA THR A 721 -10.16 34.32 -13.41
C THR A 721 -8.82 33.66 -13.13
N ASN A 722 -8.06 34.18 -12.16
CA ASN A 722 -6.80 33.60 -11.70
C ASN A 722 -7.04 32.69 -10.49
N VAL A 723 -6.64 31.42 -10.61
CA VAL A 723 -6.80 30.40 -9.57
C VAL A 723 -5.48 30.14 -8.87
N ASP A 724 -5.43 30.37 -7.55
CA ASP A 724 -4.32 29.96 -6.69
C ASP A 724 -4.47 28.52 -6.22
N THR A 725 -3.55 27.64 -6.63
CA THR A 725 -3.47 26.28 -6.09
C THR A 725 -2.26 26.09 -5.19
N SER A 726 -1.51 27.13 -4.84
CA SER A 726 -0.26 27.03 -4.07
C SER A 726 -0.45 26.37 -2.70
N ALA A 727 -1.47 26.77 -1.95
CA ALA A 727 -1.74 26.19 -0.63
C ALA A 727 -2.16 24.71 -0.73
N ALA A 728 -3.00 24.38 -1.72
CA ALA A 728 -3.43 23.00 -1.96
C ALA A 728 -2.25 22.12 -2.43
N LEU A 729 -1.43 22.63 -3.35
CA LEU A 729 -0.24 21.95 -3.87
C LEU A 729 0.79 21.71 -2.77
N ALA A 730 1.09 22.72 -1.95
CA ALA A 730 1.99 22.59 -0.82
C ALA A 730 1.47 21.57 0.20
N GLN A 731 0.16 21.54 0.46
CA GLN A 731 -0.44 20.54 1.33
C GLN A 731 -0.28 19.12 0.77
N VAL A 732 -0.56 18.91 -0.52
CA VAL A 732 -0.40 17.61 -1.18
C VAL A 732 1.06 17.18 -1.17
N GLN A 733 2.00 18.08 -1.52
CA GLN A 733 3.44 17.80 -1.49
C GLN A 733 3.91 17.41 -0.08
N ARG A 734 3.44 18.08 0.98
CA ARG A 734 3.74 17.70 2.38
C ARG A 734 3.27 16.29 2.72
N VAL A 735 2.03 15.96 2.37
CA VAL A 735 1.47 14.61 2.61
C VAL A 735 2.23 13.56 1.81
N LEU A 736 2.55 13.83 0.55
CA LEU A 736 3.32 12.91 -0.31
C LEU A 736 4.75 12.70 0.21
N GLU A 737 5.45 13.76 0.59
CA GLU A 737 6.79 13.66 1.19
C GLU A 737 6.76 12.83 2.47
N GLN A 738 5.73 13.01 3.29
CA GLN A 738 5.54 12.24 4.50
C GLN A 738 5.33 10.74 4.20
N VAL A 739 4.49 10.41 3.21
CA VAL A 739 4.28 9.01 2.76
C VAL A 739 5.56 8.43 2.18
N ILE A 740 6.31 9.19 1.36
CA ILE A 740 7.60 8.77 0.78
C ILE A 740 8.59 8.42 1.89
N ARG A 741 8.82 9.31 2.86
CA ARG A 741 9.78 9.07 3.96
C ARG A 741 9.39 7.87 4.82
N ALA A 742 8.10 7.72 5.10
CA ALA A 742 7.58 6.58 5.84
C ALA A 742 7.88 5.25 5.11
N VAL A 743 7.58 5.22 3.81
CA VAL A 743 7.86 4.06 2.94
C VAL A 743 9.36 3.77 2.87
N GLU A 744 10.21 4.78 2.73
CA GLU A 744 11.67 4.64 2.70
C GLU A 744 12.25 4.01 3.96
N PHE A 745 11.79 4.44 5.13
CA PHE A 745 12.24 3.86 6.40
C PHE A 745 11.75 2.43 6.54
N LEU A 746 10.45 2.16 6.29
CA LEU A 746 9.90 0.80 6.38
C LEU A 746 10.65 -0.15 5.44
N PHE A 747 10.99 0.34 4.24
CA PHE A 747 11.85 -0.36 3.32
C PHE A 747 13.25 -0.64 3.93
N ALA A 748 13.92 0.37 4.49
CA ALA A 748 15.24 0.19 5.10
C ALA A 748 15.20 -0.85 6.25
N PHE A 749 14.15 -0.80 7.07
CA PHE A 749 13.93 -1.77 8.14
C PHE A 749 13.68 -3.18 7.60
N SER A 750 12.79 -3.35 6.62
CA SER A 750 12.49 -4.64 6.00
C SER A 750 13.70 -5.23 5.29
N VAL A 751 14.51 -4.41 4.63
CA VAL A 751 15.79 -4.83 4.03
C VAL A 751 16.76 -5.27 5.12
N ALA A 752 16.91 -4.51 6.21
CA ALA A 752 17.78 -4.90 7.32
C ALA A 752 17.35 -6.24 7.94
N ALA A 753 16.06 -6.39 8.25
CA ALA A 753 15.49 -7.64 8.74
C ALA A 753 15.74 -8.78 7.75
N GLY A 754 15.54 -8.53 6.45
CA GLY A 754 15.72 -9.55 5.43
C GLY A 754 17.17 -9.98 5.23
N VAL A 755 18.12 -9.04 5.32
CA VAL A 755 19.56 -9.36 5.33
C VAL A 755 19.91 -10.20 6.55
N VAL A 756 19.41 -9.86 7.75
CA VAL A 756 19.65 -10.67 8.97
C VAL A 756 19.09 -12.09 8.79
N VAL A 757 17.91 -12.23 8.21
CA VAL A 757 17.29 -13.54 7.95
C VAL A 757 18.08 -14.35 6.92
N LEU A 758 18.59 -13.70 5.86
CA LEU A 758 19.50 -14.34 4.90
C LEU A 758 20.79 -14.80 5.57
N LEU A 759 21.41 -13.95 6.40
CA LEU A 759 22.62 -14.28 7.15
C LEU A 759 22.39 -15.47 8.09
N ALA A 760 21.24 -15.54 8.77
CA ALA A 760 20.86 -16.66 9.61
C ALA A 760 20.71 -17.97 8.80
N THR A 761 20.10 -17.89 7.62
CA THR A 761 19.91 -19.03 6.72
C THR A 761 21.23 -19.57 6.17
N VAL A 762 22.16 -18.68 5.78
CA VAL A 762 23.51 -19.10 5.37
C VAL A 762 24.28 -19.69 6.55
N SER A 763 24.16 -19.07 7.73
CA SER A 763 24.83 -19.55 8.96
C SER A 763 24.37 -20.94 9.37
N ALA A 764 23.11 -21.31 9.07
CA ALA A 764 22.59 -22.66 9.30
C ALA A 764 23.41 -23.76 8.60
N THR A 765 24.07 -23.46 7.47
CA THR A 765 24.88 -24.45 6.73
C THR A 765 26.25 -24.75 7.37
N ARG A 766 26.65 -24.00 8.41
CA ARG A 766 27.99 -24.05 9.01
C ARG A 766 28.41 -25.43 9.52
N THR A 767 27.57 -26.09 10.31
CA THR A 767 27.92 -27.37 10.98
C THR A 767 28.21 -28.48 9.97
N GLN A 768 27.55 -28.45 8.81
CA GLN A 768 27.79 -29.44 7.76
C GLN A 768 29.12 -29.18 7.03
N ARG A 769 29.46 -27.91 6.79
CA ARG A 769 30.74 -27.50 6.21
C ARG A 769 31.92 -27.81 7.13
N GLU A 770 31.74 -27.68 8.45
CA GLU A 770 32.75 -28.08 9.45
C GLU A 770 33.15 -29.55 9.29
N ARG A 771 32.19 -30.46 9.13
CA ARG A 771 32.46 -31.90 8.91
C ARG A 771 33.16 -32.17 7.57
N GLU A 772 32.67 -31.57 6.49
CA GLU A 772 33.27 -31.74 5.15
C GLU A 772 34.73 -31.26 5.12
N TYR A 773 35.02 -30.12 5.76
CA TYR A 773 36.37 -29.56 5.79
C TYR A 773 37.30 -30.30 6.75
N ALA A 774 36.77 -30.87 7.84
CA ALA A 774 37.54 -31.73 8.72
C ALA A 774 38.05 -32.98 7.97
N VAL A 775 37.20 -33.62 7.16
CA VAL A 775 37.57 -34.77 6.33
C VAL A 775 38.61 -34.37 5.28
N LEU A 776 38.41 -33.25 4.57
CA LEU A 776 39.38 -32.79 3.57
C LEU A 776 40.74 -32.41 4.19
N ARG A 777 40.75 -31.81 5.40
CA ARG A 777 42.01 -31.52 6.12
C ARG A 777 42.71 -32.79 6.59
N ALA A 778 41.96 -33.79 7.05
CA ALA A 778 42.52 -35.11 7.39
C ALA A 778 43.18 -35.79 6.18
N LEU A 779 42.64 -35.58 4.98
CA LEU A 779 43.20 -36.07 3.71
C LEU A 779 44.33 -35.18 3.15
N GLY A 780 44.78 -34.15 3.88
CA GLY A 780 45.94 -33.32 3.50
C GLY A 780 45.61 -32.03 2.76
N ALA A 781 44.35 -31.59 2.67
CA ALA A 781 44.00 -30.33 2.02
C ALA A 781 44.53 -29.11 2.80
N SER A 782 45.25 -28.22 2.10
CA SER A 782 45.77 -26.98 2.70
C SER A 782 44.66 -25.96 3.01
N ALA A 783 44.85 -25.15 4.04
CA ALA A 783 43.90 -24.08 4.40
C ALA A 783 43.71 -23.03 3.28
N ALA A 784 44.71 -22.85 2.41
CA ALA A 784 44.60 -21.99 1.23
C ALA A 784 43.68 -22.60 0.15
N LEU A 785 43.79 -23.90 -0.08
CA LEU A 785 42.92 -24.63 -1.02
C LEU A 785 41.47 -24.59 -0.55
N LEU A 786 41.23 -24.88 0.73
CA LEU A 786 39.88 -24.86 1.32
C LEU A 786 39.23 -23.47 1.25
N ARG A 787 39.99 -22.40 1.53
CA ARG A 787 39.49 -21.02 1.37
C ARG A 787 39.10 -20.68 -0.07
N ARG A 788 39.88 -21.11 -1.06
CA ARG A 788 39.57 -20.86 -2.49
C ARG A 788 38.35 -21.65 -2.94
N MET A 789 38.28 -22.93 -2.58
CA MET A 789 37.14 -23.80 -2.86
C MET A 789 35.85 -23.22 -2.27
N GLN A 790 35.89 -22.79 -1.02
CA GLN A 790 34.76 -22.19 -0.31
C GLN A 790 34.27 -20.89 -0.97
N ARG A 791 35.19 -19.98 -1.30
CA ARG A 791 34.86 -18.72 -1.97
C ARG A 791 34.22 -18.97 -3.33
N ALA A 792 34.75 -19.93 -4.09
CA ALA A 792 34.20 -20.30 -5.39
C ALA A 792 32.79 -20.88 -5.28
N GLU A 793 32.56 -21.78 -4.32
CA GLU A 793 31.25 -22.37 -4.08
C GLU A 793 30.21 -21.32 -3.66
N LEU A 794 30.53 -20.49 -2.68
CA LEU A 794 29.64 -19.44 -2.19
C LEU A 794 29.38 -18.37 -3.26
N ALA A 795 30.42 -17.95 -3.99
CA ALA A 795 30.25 -17.00 -5.09
C ALA A 795 29.41 -17.59 -6.22
N GLY A 796 29.59 -18.86 -6.57
CA GLY A 796 28.82 -19.53 -7.62
C GLY A 796 27.34 -19.73 -7.24
N VAL A 797 27.08 -20.25 -6.04
CA VAL A 797 25.72 -20.40 -5.51
C VAL A 797 25.03 -19.04 -5.35
N GLY A 798 25.75 -18.05 -4.81
CA GLY A 798 25.26 -16.69 -4.66
C GLY A 798 25.00 -15.98 -5.98
N ALA A 799 25.89 -16.14 -6.97
CA ALA A 799 25.71 -15.56 -8.31
C ALA A 799 24.52 -16.17 -9.04
N LEU A 800 24.38 -17.50 -9.01
CA LEU A 800 23.25 -18.18 -9.62
C LEU A 800 21.93 -17.78 -8.94
N ALA A 801 21.90 -17.77 -7.60
CA ALA A 801 20.72 -17.34 -6.85
C ALA A 801 20.36 -15.88 -7.12
N GLY A 802 21.36 -14.99 -7.17
CA GLY A 802 21.19 -13.57 -7.46
C GLY A 802 20.73 -13.31 -8.89
N LEU A 803 21.24 -14.06 -9.87
CA LEU A 803 20.81 -13.99 -11.27
C LEU A 803 19.35 -14.43 -11.42
N LEU A 804 18.98 -15.56 -10.83
CA LEU A 804 17.61 -16.08 -10.84
C LEU A 804 16.66 -15.10 -10.14
N ALA A 805 17.05 -14.60 -8.98
CA ALA A 805 16.31 -13.62 -8.21
C ALA A 805 16.09 -12.33 -8.99
N ALA A 806 17.12 -11.80 -9.65
CA ALA A 806 17.01 -10.55 -10.41
C ALA A 806 16.22 -10.71 -11.72
N ALA A 807 16.37 -11.83 -12.43
CA ALA A 807 15.55 -12.12 -13.61
C ALA A 807 14.07 -12.27 -13.24
N ALA A 808 13.77 -12.98 -12.15
CA ALA A 808 12.41 -13.11 -11.65
C ALA A 808 11.88 -11.77 -11.09
N ALA A 809 12.69 -11.01 -10.36
CA ALA A 809 12.32 -9.69 -9.85
C ALA A 809 12.00 -8.73 -10.99
N ALA A 810 12.75 -8.80 -12.10
CA ALA A 810 12.44 -8.04 -13.30
C ALA A 810 11.12 -8.50 -13.95
N ALA A 811 10.92 -9.80 -14.16
CA ALA A 811 9.67 -10.29 -14.76
C ALA A 811 8.44 -9.95 -13.90
N VAL A 812 8.53 -10.15 -12.58
CA VAL A 812 7.46 -9.83 -11.63
C VAL A 812 7.28 -8.32 -11.50
N GLY A 813 8.36 -7.54 -11.43
CA GLY A 813 8.34 -6.08 -11.43
C GLY A 813 7.63 -5.51 -12.65
N TRP A 814 7.92 -6.06 -13.84
CA TRP A 814 7.21 -5.70 -15.08
C TRP A 814 5.73 -6.02 -15.04
N ALA A 815 5.37 -7.21 -14.57
CA ALA A 815 3.99 -7.62 -14.45
C ALA A 815 3.21 -6.73 -13.46
N LEU A 816 3.82 -6.41 -12.31
CA LEU A 816 3.24 -5.52 -11.30
C LEU A 816 3.13 -4.09 -11.83
N ALA A 817 4.18 -3.56 -12.46
CA ALA A 817 4.18 -2.23 -13.09
C ALA A 817 3.02 -2.07 -14.07
N ARG A 818 2.80 -3.07 -14.93
CA ARG A 818 1.78 -3.01 -15.98
C ARG A 818 0.36 -3.30 -15.49
N ARG A 819 0.18 -4.27 -14.57
CA ARG A 819 -1.16 -4.74 -14.15
C ARG A 819 -1.67 -4.17 -12.83
N VAL A 820 -0.77 -3.79 -11.93
CA VAL A 820 -1.14 -3.31 -10.58
C VAL A 820 -0.93 -1.81 -10.48
N PHE A 821 0.19 -1.30 -10.99
CA PHE A 821 0.57 0.10 -10.83
C PHE A 821 0.36 0.97 -12.08
N GLU A 822 -0.01 0.37 -13.22
CA GLU A 822 -0.36 1.02 -14.50
C GLU A 822 0.68 2.00 -15.08
N PHE A 823 1.98 1.72 -14.93
CA PHE A 823 3.06 2.55 -15.51
C PHE A 823 3.92 1.80 -16.54
N ASP A 824 4.49 2.56 -17.48
CA ASP A 824 5.42 2.05 -18.48
C ASP A 824 6.80 1.84 -17.87
N TRP A 825 7.19 0.57 -17.73
CA TRP A 825 8.46 0.20 -17.15
C TRP A 825 9.41 -0.39 -18.19
N GLN A 826 10.61 0.18 -18.30
CA GLN A 826 11.68 -0.34 -19.14
C GLN A 826 12.70 -1.07 -18.28
N VAL A 827 12.85 -2.38 -18.50
CA VAL A 827 13.80 -3.20 -17.76
C VAL A 827 15.21 -2.88 -18.24
N SER A 828 16.05 -2.35 -17.35
CA SER A 828 17.47 -2.21 -17.68
C SER A 828 18.10 -3.60 -17.84
N PRO A 829 18.75 -3.89 -18.98
CA PRO A 829 19.36 -5.20 -19.23
C PRO A 829 20.51 -5.54 -18.27
N TRP A 830 20.98 -4.56 -17.49
CA TRP A 830 22.04 -4.74 -16.48
C TRP A 830 21.54 -5.34 -15.16
N VAL A 831 20.22 -5.35 -14.90
CA VAL A 831 19.64 -5.81 -13.62
C VAL A 831 20.01 -7.27 -13.28
N PRO A 832 19.95 -8.26 -14.20
CA PRO A 832 20.35 -9.63 -13.90
C PRO A 832 21.84 -9.77 -13.54
N LEU A 833 22.70 -9.01 -14.22
CA LEU A 833 24.14 -9.01 -13.95
C LEU A 833 24.46 -8.39 -12.58
N ALA A 834 23.85 -7.23 -12.28
CA ALA A 834 23.96 -6.58 -10.98
C ALA A 834 23.45 -7.50 -9.85
N GLY A 835 22.33 -8.19 -10.08
CA GLY A 835 21.77 -9.18 -9.17
C GLY A 835 22.72 -10.36 -8.90
N ALA A 836 23.36 -10.89 -9.94
CA ALA A 836 24.35 -11.95 -9.80
C ALA A 836 25.56 -11.50 -8.96
N VAL A 837 26.10 -10.31 -9.24
CA VAL A 837 27.22 -9.74 -8.47
C VAL A 837 26.82 -9.49 -7.02
N ALA A 838 25.65 -8.90 -6.78
CA ALA A 838 25.13 -8.64 -5.44
C ALA A 838 24.90 -9.94 -4.66
N GLY A 839 24.29 -10.95 -5.28
CA GLY A 839 24.08 -12.27 -4.68
C GLY A 839 25.40 -12.97 -4.33
N ALA A 840 26.41 -12.89 -5.20
CA ALA A 840 27.75 -13.42 -4.92
C ALA A 840 28.42 -12.70 -3.74
N LEU A 841 28.37 -11.36 -3.71
CA LEU A 841 28.93 -10.57 -2.61
C LEU A 841 28.24 -10.86 -1.28
N LEU A 842 26.91 -10.93 -1.26
CA LEU A 842 26.14 -11.25 -0.06
C LEU A 842 26.46 -12.66 0.45
N ALA A 843 26.54 -13.66 -0.44
CA ALA A 843 26.91 -15.02 -0.06
C ALA A 843 28.35 -15.10 0.48
N LEU A 844 29.29 -14.36 -0.11
CA LEU A 844 30.67 -14.27 0.35
C LEU A 844 30.79 -13.58 1.71
N LEU A 845 30.08 -12.47 1.94
CA LEU A 845 30.05 -11.76 3.23
C LEU A 845 29.44 -12.63 4.33
N ALA A 846 28.31 -13.28 4.02
CA ALA A 846 27.65 -14.21 4.92
C ALA A 846 28.56 -15.39 5.29
N GLY A 847 29.22 -15.97 4.29
CA GLY A 847 30.18 -17.05 4.49
C GLY A 847 31.43 -16.62 5.24
N TRP A 848 31.96 -15.42 5.00
CA TRP A 848 33.09 -14.89 5.74
C TRP A 848 32.78 -14.72 7.23
N TRP A 849 31.62 -14.15 7.57
CA TRP A 849 31.21 -13.98 8.96
C TRP A 849 30.97 -15.33 9.65
N SER A 850 30.21 -16.22 9.01
CA SER A 850 29.80 -17.52 9.59
C SER A 850 30.96 -18.51 9.71
N LEU A 851 31.80 -18.61 8.66
CA LEU A 851 32.74 -19.73 8.50
C LEU A 851 34.19 -19.38 8.87
N ARG A 852 34.50 -18.13 9.25
CA ARG A 852 35.84 -17.75 9.75
C ARG A 852 36.31 -18.58 10.95
N GLY A 853 35.38 -19.05 11.78
CA GLY A 853 35.67 -19.94 12.91
C GLY A 853 35.98 -21.38 12.51
N VAL A 854 35.40 -21.86 11.41
CA VAL A 854 35.54 -23.25 10.93
C VAL A 854 36.97 -23.58 10.52
N LEU A 855 37.63 -22.63 9.85
CA LEU A 855 39.02 -22.80 9.40
C LEU A 855 40.02 -22.80 10.57
N ARG A 856 39.61 -22.30 11.75
CA ARG A 856 40.42 -22.27 12.97
C ARG A 856 40.17 -23.46 13.90
N ALA A 857 39.11 -24.23 13.68
CA ALA A 857 38.80 -25.40 14.49
C ALA A 857 39.91 -26.46 14.39
N PRO A 858 40.38 -27.03 15.52
CA PRO A 858 41.34 -28.14 15.51
C PRO A 858 40.73 -29.36 14.84
N VAL A 859 41.46 -29.95 13.88
CA VAL A 859 40.99 -31.14 13.12
C VAL A 859 40.63 -32.30 14.05
N VAL A 860 41.39 -32.47 15.14
CA VAL A 860 41.17 -33.51 16.15
C VAL A 860 39.84 -33.33 16.89
N GLN A 861 39.43 -32.10 17.22
CA GLN A 861 38.13 -31.84 17.86
C GLN A 861 36.98 -32.09 16.89
N THR A 862 37.10 -31.67 15.64
CA THR A 862 36.07 -31.90 14.63
C THR A 862 35.93 -33.38 14.23
N LEU A 863 37.03 -34.14 14.24
CA LEU A 863 37.00 -35.58 13.98
C LEU A 863 36.48 -36.36 15.19
N ARG A 864 36.81 -35.96 16.42
CA ARG A 864 36.20 -36.54 17.63
C ARG A 864 34.69 -36.33 17.64
N HIS A 865 34.20 -35.13 17.33
CA HIS A 865 32.76 -34.87 17.18
C HIS A 865 32.11 -35.45 15.91
N ALA A 866 32.89 -36.00 14.97
CA ALA A 866 32.36 -36.73 13.82
C ALA A 866 32.36 -38.26 14.06
N ALA A 867 33.21 -38.74 14.98
CA ALA A 867 33.25 -40.11 15.46
C ALA A 867 32.28 -40.35 16.64
N GLU A 868 32.12 -39.36 17.51
CA GLU A 868 31.05 -39.20 18.50
C GLU A 868 29.74 -38.74 17.88
#